data_AF-A0A4W3IL00-F1
#
_entry.id   AF-A0A4W3IL00-F1
#
_cell.length_a   1.000
_cell.length_b   1.000
_cell.length_c   1.000
_cell.angle_alpha   90.00
_cell.angle_beta   90.00
_cell.angle_gamma   90.00
#
_symmetry.space_group_name_H-M   'P 1'
#
loop_
_entity.id
_entity.type
_entity.pdbx_description
1 polymer ?
#
loop_
_entity_poly.entity_id
_entity_poly.type
_entity_poly.pdbx_seq_one_letter_code
_entity_poly.pdbx_strand_id
1 'polypeptide(L)'
;TLLEVYMLQEEDWDRDLLLDPAWEKQQRKTFTAWCNSQLRKAGTQIENIEEDFRNGLKLMLLLEVISGERLPKPDKGKMRFHKIANVNKALDYIASKGVKLVSIGAEEIVDGNVKMTLGMIWTIILRFAIQDISVEETSAKEGLLLWCQRKTAPYKNVTVQNFHTSWKDGLAFCALIHRHRPDLIDFSKLQKDDALYNLNLALEIAEKKLDIPKMLDAEDIVNTARPDERAVMTYVSCYYHAFSGAQKAEMAANRICKVLVVNQENEKLMEDYEKLASELLEWIHQTIPWLENRVPEKSMQAMQQKLEDFRDYRRLHKPPKVHEKCYLEINFNTLQTKLRISSRPAFMPSEGNMVSDITSAWQSLEQVEKGYEEWLLTEIRKLERLDHLAEKFRQKAAIHEAWSQGKIDLLGQKDYESASLTEVRALLRKHEAFESDLSAHQDRVEQIAAIAQELNELDYHNAIGVNEQCQNICDEWDKLGTLTQKRRESLEQRTEKLLETMDQLYLEFAKRAAPFNNWMEGAMEDLQDMFIVHTIDEIQILITAHEQFKATLAEADAEKQAILGIHNEVQKIVQTYSITATWSDPYSTISPEEIRAKWDKVKQLVPQRDSALQEELVRQHSNEHLRRQFANQANIIGPWIQRKMEEIASSSIDMSGPLEDQMNKLKNYEEIIINYKSNVDKLEGDNQLIQEALIFDNKHTNYTMEHIRVGWELLLTTIARTMNEIETQILTRDAKGITQEQMNEFRASFNHFDRDESGILRPEEFKACLISLGHVGNDQQGEAEFARIMSIVDPTSTGIVSFQSFIDFMTQETADTDTSEQVVGSFRILAGDKPYILAEELRRELPSDQAEYCVARMPCYTGPGSVPGALDYISFATALYGESDL
;
A
#
# COMPACT_ATOMS: atom_id res chain seq x y z
N THR A 1 90.95 -35.70 15.43
CA THR A 1 90.71 -37.15 15.65
C THR A 1 89.42 -37.35 16.44
N LEU A 2 88.31 -37.00 15.78
CA LEU A 2 86.92 -37.19 16.23
C LEU A 2 86.03 -37.56 15.02
N LEU A 3 86.66 -38.06 13.94
CA LEU A 3 86.05 -38.46 12.67
C LEU A 3 86.21 -39.98 12.40
N GLU A 4 86.87 -40.72 13.29
CA GLU A 4 87.05 -42.18 13.16
C GLU A 4 86.11 -43.01 14.06
N VAL A 5 85.26 -42.37 14.87
CA VAL A 5 84.28 -43.08 15.72
C VAL A 5 82.86 -43.09 15.11
N TYR A 6 82.60 -42.28 14.08
CA TYR A 6 81.31 -42.27 13.35
C TYR A 6 81.27 -43.17 12.12
N MET A 7 82.41 -43.75 11.72
CA MET A 7 82.54 -44.57 10.49
C MET A 7 82.58 -46.09 10.77
N LEU A 8 82.39 -46.51 12.03
CA LEU A 8 82.40 -47.92 12.45
C LEU A 8 81.04 -48.43 12.96
N GLN A 9 79.95 -47.71 12.66
CA GLN A 9 78.58 -48.11 13.00
C GLN A 9 77.67 -48.29 11.75
N GLU A 10 78.26 -48.33 10.56
CA GLU A 10 77.56 -48.58 9.29
C GLU A 10 77.90 -49.93 8.63
N GLU A 11 78.72 -50.79 9.26
CA GLU A 11 79.13 -52.10 8.69
C GLU A 11 78.53 -53.34 9.39
N ASP A 12 77.35 -53.22 10.02
CA ASP A 12 76.54 -54.38 10.48
C ASP A 12 75.25 -54.60 9.64
N TRP A 13 75.19 -54.03 8.44
CA TRP A 13 73.99 -53.99 7.58
C TRP A 13 73.82 -55.14 6.57
N ASP A 14 74.58 -56.25 6.66
CA ASP A 14 74.54 -57.29 5.61
C ASP A 14 74.54 -58.76 6.10
N ARG A 15 73.95 -59.02 7.27
CA ARG A 15 73.50 -60.38 7.63
C ARG A 15 72.20 -60.35 8.41
N ASP A 16 71.08 -60.35 7.69
CA ASP A 16 69.98 -61.27 7.97
C ASP A 16 69.00 -61.31 6.79
N LEU A 17 69.14 -62.38 6.01
CA LEU A 17 68.14 -62.85 5.06
C LEU A 17 66.89 -63.27 5.88
N LEU A 18 65.69 -62.94 5.37
CA LEU A 18 64.38 -63.51 5.71
C LEU A 18 63.45 -62.84 6.75
N LEU A 19 63.34 -61.51 6.79
CA LEU A 19 62.11 -60.85 7.27
C LEU A 19 61.71 -59.66 6.39
N ASP A 20 60.52 -59.74 5.78
CA ASP A 20 59.83 -58.64 5.09
C ASP A 20 59.65 -57.49 6.10
N PRO A 21 60.14 -56.26 5.85
CA PRO A 21 59.95 -55.16 6.79
C PRO A 21 58.45 -54.90 6.97
N ALA A 22 57.95 -54.85 8.21
CA ALA A 22 56.52 -54.69 8.50
C ALA A 22 55.85 -53.50 7.76
N TRP A 23 56.61 -52.45 7.45
CA TRP A 23 56.14 -51.28 6.68
C TRP A 23 55.86 -51.61 5.20
N GLU A 24 56.61 -52.53 4.58
CA GLU A 24 56.45 -52.93 3.17
C GLU A 24 55.14 -53.71 2.99
N LYS A 25 54.83 -54.60 3.93
CA LYS A 25 53.55 -55.32 4.00
C LYS A 25 52.36 -54.37 4.16
N GLN A 26 52.49 -53.33 5.00
CA GLN A 26 51.41 -52.35 5.24
C GLN A 26 51.16 -51.46 4.01
N GLN A 27 52.22 -50.97 3.36
CA GLN A 27 52.10 -50.19 2.11
C GLN A 27 51.51 -51.03 0.98
N ARG A 28 51.96 -52.28 0.82
CA ARG A 28 51.42 -53.19 -0.21
C ARG A 28 49.91 -53.34 -0.12
N LYS A 29 49.38 -53.61 1.08
CA LYS A 29 47.93 -53.73 1.29
C LYS A 29 47.20 -52.43 0.99
N THR A 30 47.67 -51.31 1.55
CA THR A 30 47.02 -50.00 1.42
C THR A 30 47.01 -49.51 -0.02
N PHE A 31 48.15 -49.58 -0.71
CA PHE A 31 48.27 -49.13 -2.09
C PHE A 31 47.50 -50.05 -3.05
N THR A 32 47.47 -51.35 -2.79
CA THR A 32 46.64 -52.29 -3.58
C THR A 32 45.15 -51.93 -3.44
N ALA A 33 44.68 -51.72 -2.22
CA ALA A 33 43.29 -51.33 -1.95
C ALA A 33 42.95 -49.95 -2.56
N TRP A 34 43.86 -48.98 -2.50
CA TRP A 34 43.69 -47.68 -3.14
C TRP A 34 43.60 -47.78 -4.67
N CYS A 35 44.51 -48.52 -5.30
CA CYS A 35 44.45 -48.77 -6.75
C CYS A 35 43.14 -49.46 -7.15
N ASN A 36 42.69 -50.44 -6.37
CA ASN A 36 41.41 -51.12 -6.59
C ASN A 36 40.20 -50.19 -6.43
N SER A 37 40.24 -49.25 -5.48
CA SER A 37 39.20 -48.22 -5.32
C SER A 37 39.00 -47.41 -6.60
N GLN A 38 40.09 -47.02 -7.27
CA GLN A 38 40.01 -46.27 -8.53
C GLN A 38 39.69 -47.18 -9.71
N LEU A 39 40.33 -48.35 -9.83
CA LEU A 39 40.11 -49.28 -10.94
C LEU A 39 38.71 -49.90 -10.95
N ARG A 40 38.03 -49.99 -9.79
CA ARG A 40 36.61 -50.40 -9.69
C ARG A 40 35.72 -49.52 -10.57
N LYS A 41 36.01 -48.24 -10.73
CA LYS A 41 35.28 -47.31 -11.62
C LYS A 41 35.43 -47.68 -13.11
N ALA A 42 36.53 -48.33 -13.48
CA ALA A 42 36.78 -48.85 -14.82
C ALA A 42 36.50 -50.36 -14.97
N GLY A 43 35.92 -51.01 -13.95
CA GLY A 43 35.54 -52.42 -13.98
C GLY A 43 36.73 -53.41 -13.94
N THR A 44 37.89 -53.01 -13.40
CA THR A 44 39.10 -53.86 -13.29
C THR A 44 39.62 -53.89 -11.85
N GLN A 45 40.39 -54.92 -11.47
CA GLN A 45 41.06 -55.00 -10.16
C GLN A 45 42.47 -55.62 -10.27
N ILE A 46 43.27 -55.41 -9.23
CA ILE A 46 44.59 -56.01 -9.00
C ILE A 46 44.56 -56.88 -7.73
N GLU A 47 45.21 -58.03 -7.80
CA GLU A 47 45.36 -58.96 -6.67
C GLU A 47 46.76 -58.83 -6.06
N ASN A 48 47.80 -58.77 -6.90
CA ASN A 48 49.17 -58.60 -6.45
C ASN A 48 49.82 -57.41 -7.18
N ILE A 49 50.08 -56.34 -6.43
CA ILE A 49 50.67 -55.09 -6.94
C ILE A 49 52.02 -55.29 -7.64
N GLU A 50 52.78 -56.32 -7.23
CA GLU A 50 54.12 -56.62 -7.72
C GLU A 50 54.09 -57.26 -9.11
N GLU A 51 53.05 -58.03 -9.42
CA GLU A 51 52.93 -58.77 -10.68
C GLU A 51 52.01 -58.07 -11.68
N ASP A 52 50.92 -57.48 -11.19
CA ASP A 52 49.87 -56.91 -12.01
C ASP A 52 50.28 -55.62 -12.74
N PHE A 53 51.22 -54.85 -12.16
CA PHE A 53 51.75 -53.64 -12.79
C PHE A 53 52.92 -53.89 -13.72
N ARG A 54 53.52 -55.09 -13.74
CA ARG A 54 54.63 -55.44 -14.63
C ARG A 54 54.30 -55.30 -16.11
N ASN A 55 53.01 -55.40 -16.48
CA ASN A 55 52.58 -55.31 -17.87
C ASN A 55 52.35 -53.87 -18.36
N GLY A 56 52.35 -52.88 -17.45
CA GLY A 56 52.06 -51.47 -17.73
C GLY A 56 50.62 -51.13 -18.10
N LEU A 57 49.78 -52.10 -18.47
CA LEU A 57 48.41 -51.87 -18.94
C LEU A 57 47.48 -51.39 -17.82
N LYS A 58 47.53 -52.06 -16.66
CA LYS A 58 46.72 -51.67 -15.51
C LYS A 58 47.19 -50.34 -14.92
N LEU A 59 48.48 -50.03 -15.02
CA LEU A 59 49.05 -48.75 -14.61
C LEU A 59 48.58 -47.61 -15.51
N MET A 60 48.59 -47.79 -16.83
CA MET A 60 48.06 -46.80 -17.76
C MET A 60 46.56 -46.56 -17.54
N LEU A 61 45.77 -47.62 -17.34
CA LEU A 61 44.34 -47.48 -17.06
C LEU A 61 44.09 -46.75 -15.73
N LEU A 62 44.88 -47.04 -14.69
CA LEU A 62 44.81 -46.31 -13.42
C LEU A 62 45.06 -44.81 -13.63
N LEU A 63 46.07 -44.45 -14.42
CA LEU A 63 46.39 -43.05 -14.75
C LEU A 63 45.24 -42.37 -15.51
N GLU A 64 44.61 -43.05 -16.48
CA GLU A 64 43.44 -42.50 -17.18
C GLU A 64 42.27 -42.21 -16.24
N VAL A 65 42.02 -43.11 -15.28
CA VAL A 65 40.89 -42.97 -14.35
C VAL A 65 41.11 -41.86 -13.34
N ILE A 66 42.33 -41.69 -12.82
CA ILE A 66 42.61 -40.65 -11.83
C ILE A 66 42.73 -39.26 -12.46
N SER A 67 43.18 -39.15 -13.72
CA SER A 67 43.33 -37.85 -14.39
C SER A 67 42.11 -37.45 -15.21
N GLY A 68 41.25 -38.39 -15.59
CA GLY A 68 40.15 -38.17 -16.52
C GLY A 68 40.59 -37.99 -17.99
N GLU A 69 41.89 -38.11 -18.28
CA GLU A 69 42.46 -37.94 -19.63
C GLU A 69 42.80 -39.28 -20.27
N ARG A 70 42.68 -39.37 -21.61
CA ARG A 70 43.06 -40.57 -22.36
C ARG A 70 44.56 -40.63 -22.64
N LEU A 71 45.21 -41.74 -22.30
CA LEU A 71 46.63 -41.97 -22.59
C LEU A 71 46.83 -42.54 -24.02
N PRO A 72 48.06 -42.49 -24.57
CA PRO A 72 48.40 -43.12 -25.85
C PRO A 72 48.08 -44.62 -25.86
N LYS A 73 47.66 -45.17 -27.01
CA LYS A 73 47.26 -46.58 -27.11
C LYS A 73 48.39 -47.52 -26.64
N PRO A 74 48.07 -48.52 -25.79
CA PRO A 74 49.06 -49.47 -25.31
C PRO A 74 49.49 -50.44 -26.41
N ASP A 75 50.74 -50.88 -26.35
CA ASP A 75 51.30 -51.88 -27.26
C ASP A 75 50.86 -53.29 -26.81
N LYS A 76 50.17 -54.01 -27.69
CA LYS A 76 49.61 -55.34 -27.40
C LYS A 76 50.63 -56.44 -27.70
N GLY A 77 51.47 -56.78 -26.72
CA GLY A 77 52.43 -57.89 -26.86
C GLY A 77 52.90 -58.48 -25.53
N LYS A 78 53.26 -59.78 -25.54
CA LYS A 78 53.68 -60.53 -24.33
C LYS A 78 55.18 -60.44 -24.02
N MET A 79 56.00 -60.01 -24.98
CA MET A 79 57.45 -59.89 -24.83
C MET A 79 57.84 -58.75 -23.87
N ARG A 80 58.96 -58.91 -23.15
CA ARG A 80 59.44 -57.97 -22.12
C ARG A 80 59.54 -56.52 -22.64
N PHE A 81 59.98 -56.32 -23.88
CA PHE A 81 60.10 -54.97 -24.45
C PHE A 81 58.75 -54.25 -24.63
N HIS A 82 57.66 -54.96 -24.93
CA HIS A 82 56.31 -54.35 -25.00
C HIS A 82 55.84 -53.88 -23.62
N LYS A 83 56.16 -54.64 -22.57
CA LYS A 83 55.86 -54.26 -21.18
C LYS A 83 56.63 -53.01 -20.78
N ILE A 84 57.93 -52.94 -21.11
CA ILE A 84 58.77 -51.77 -20.87
C ILE A 84 58.24 -50.55 -21.63
N ALA A 85 57.84 -50.70 -22.89
CA ALA A 85 57.25 -49.61 -23.67
C ALA A 85 55.96 -49.05 -23.04
N ASN A 86 55.07 -49.92 -22.55
CA ASN A 86 53.84 -49.49 -21.88
C ASN A 86 54.12 -48.82 -20.52
N VAL A 87 55.07 -49.32 -19.74
CA VAL A 87 55.47 -48.68 -18.48
C VAL A 87 56.16 -47.33 -18.75
N ASN A 88 57.01 -47.22 -19.77
CA ASN A 88 57.60 -45.93 -20.17
C ASN A 88 56.53 -44.91 -20.54
N LYS A 89 55.52 -45.28 -21.34
CA LYS A 89 54.38 -44.39 -21.65
C LYS A 89 53.66 -43.90 -20.39
N ALA A 90 53.51 -44.75 -19.37
CA ALA A 90 52.93 -44.36 -18.09
C ALA A 90 53.85 -43.45 -17.27
N LEU A 91 55.16 -43.73 -17.21
CA LEU A 91 56.14 -42.92 -16.49
C LEU A 91 56.33 -41.54 -17.14
N ASP A 92 56.33 -41.46 -18.48
CA ASP A 92 56.39 -40.20 -19.23
C ASP A 92 55.16 -39.33 -18.92
N TYR A 93 53.98 -39.94 -18.83
CA TYR A 93 52.76 -39.23 -18.42
C TYR A 93 52.88 -38.70 -16.99
N ILE A 94 53.33 -39.53 -16.04
CA ILE A 94 53.56 -39.13 -14.64
C ILE A 94 54.57 -37.97 -14.55
N ALA A 95 55.66 -38.04 -15.30
CA ALA A 95 56.67 -36.98 -15.36
C ALA A 95 56.09 -35.67 -15.93
N SER A 96 55.25 -35.75 -16.97
CA SER A 96 54.60 -34.56 -17.56
C SER A 96 53.63 -33.87 -16.60
N LYS A 97 53.04 -34.59 -15.64
CA LYS A 97 52.15 -34.04 -14.59
C LYS A 97 52.92 -33.48 -13.37
N GLY A 98 54.24 -33.33 -13.48
CA GLY A 98 55.09 -32.63 -12.51
C GLY A 98 55.66 -33.51 -11.40
N VAL A 99 55.64 -34.84 -11.56
CA VAL A 99 56.20 -35.77 -10.57
C VAL A 99 57.68 -36.02 -10.85
N LYS A 100 58.55 -35.76 -9.87
CA LYS A 100 59.98 -36.07 -9.97
C LYS A 100 60.23 -37.56 -9.69
N LEU A 101 60.36 -38.35 -10.75
CA LEU A 101 60.74 -39.76 -10.67
C LEU A 101 62.27 -39.88 -10.50
N VAL A 102 62.76 -39.74 -9.28
CA VAL A 102 64.19 -39.95 -8.96
C VAL A 102 64.42 -41.43 -8.66
N SER A 103 65.34 -42.06 -9.40
CA SER A 103 65.73 -43.47 -9.24
C SER A 103 64.69 -44.54 -9.62
N ILE A 104 63.57 -44.20 -10.27
CA ILE A 104 62.57 -45.17 -10.75
C ILE A 104 62.66 -45.31 -12.27
N GLY A 105 63.11 -46.47 -12.75
CA GLY A 105 63.13 -46.82 -14.18
C GLY A 105 62.04 -47.80 -14.57
N ALA A 106 61.61 -47.80 -15.84
CA ALA A 106 60.60 -48.76 -16.33
C ALA A 106 61.06 -50.22 -16.23
N GLU A 107 62.36 -50.47 -16.31
CA GLU A 107 62.93 -51.82 -16.19
C GLU A 107 62.69 -52.42 -14.79
N GLU A 108 62.88 -51.61 -13.74
CA GLU A 108 62.66 -52.01 -12.34
C GLU A 108 61.20 -52.41 -12.06
N ILE A 109 60.24 -51.73 -12.70
CA ILE A 109 58.81 -52.04 -12.56
C ILE A 109 58.44 -53.32 -13.31
N VAL A 110 59.00 -53.53 -14.51
CA VAL A 110 58.74 -54.75 -15.30
C VAL A 110 59.40 -55.97 -14.67
N ASP A 111 60.57 -55.80 -14.07
CA ASP A 111 61.30 -56.86 -13.36
C ASP A 111 60.74 -57.10 -11.94
N GLY A 112 59.76 -56.27 -11.50
CA GLY A 112 59.00 -56.43 -10.25
C GLY A 112 59.79 -56.14 -8.99
N ASN A 113 60.61 -55.09 -9.01
CA ASN A 113 61.21 -54.55 -7.81
C ASN A 113 60.11 -53.93 -6.93
N VAL A 114 59.80 -54.59 -5.82
CA VAL A 114 58.67 -54.23 -4.92
C VAL A 114 58.84 -52.81 -4.37
N LYS A 115 60.03 -52.44 -3.92
CA LYS A 115 60.31 -51.11 -3.35
C LYS A 115 60.15 -49.99 -4.38
N MET A 116 60.59 -50.23 -5.63
CA MET A 116 60.41 -49.26 -6.72
C MET A 116 58.94 -49.14 -7.15
N THR A 117 58.22 -50.26 -7.17
CA THR A 117 56.78 -50.30 -7.51
C THR A 117 55.96 -49.56 -6.45
N LEU A 118 56.19 -49.82 -5.17
CA LEU A 118 55.56 -49.08 -4.07
C LEU A 118 55.96 -47.59 -4.08
N GLY A 119 57.23 -47.29 -4.37
CA GLY A 119 57.72 -45.92 -4.52
C GLY A 119 57.00 -45.15 -5.63
N MET A 120 56.78 -45.77 -6.78
CA MET A 120 56.03 -45.19 -7.90
C MET A 120 54.56 -44.98 -7.57
N ILE A 121 53.90 -45.95 -6.96
CA ILE A 121 52.48 -45.82 -6.59
C ILE A 121 52.31 -44.73 -5.52
N TRP A 122 53.25 -44.62 -4.59
CA TRP A 122 53.26 -43.52 -3.62
C TRP A 122 53.36 -42.15 -4.29
N THR A 123 54.23 -41.96 -5.28
CA THR A 123 54.35 -40.66 -5.96
C THR A 123 53.09 -40.31 -6.75
N ILE A 124 52.38 -41.30 -7.30
CA ILE A 124 51.06 -41.12 -7.93
C ILE A 124 50.02 -40.70 -6.89
N ILE A 125 49.90 -41.41 -5.78
CA ILE A 125 48.96 -41.06 -4.69
C ILE A 125 49.26 -39.66 -4.17
N LEU A 126 50.53 -39.36 -3.91
CA LEU A 126 50.95 -38.07 -3.41
C LEU A 126 50.53 -36.96 -4.38
N ARG A 127 50.77 -37.12 -5.69
CA ARG A 127 50.46 -36.07 -6.68
C ARG A 127 48.97 -35.87 -6.92
N PHE A 128 48.22 -36.96 -7.10
CA PHE A 128 46.84 -36.91 -7.60
C PHE A 128 45.78 -36.95 -6.48
N ALA A 129 46.12 -37.47 -5.30
CA ALA A 129 45.18 -37.54 -4.18
C ALA A 129 45.52 -36.56 -3.05
N ILE A 130 46.78 -36.20 -2.86
CA ILE A 130 47.18 -35.39 -1.70
C ILE A 130 47.61 -33.99 -2.12
N GLN A 131 48.43 -33.84 -3.15
CA GLN A 131 49.10 -32.58 -3.50
C GLN A 131 48.15 -31.44 -3.91
N ASP A 132 46.96 -31.77 -4.42
CA ASP A 132 45.93 -30.78 -4.77
C ASP A 132 45.09 -30.32 -3.55
N ILE A 133 45.36 -30.86 -2.36
CA ILE A 133 44.75 -30.42 -1.09
C ILE A 133 45.49 -29.18 -0.60
N SER A 134 45.03 -27.99 -0.95
CA SER A 134 45.50 -26.74 -0.36
C SER A 134 44.51 -26.26 0.71
N VAL A 135 45.01 -26.08 1.92
CA VAL A 135 44.29 -25.41 3.02
C VAL A 135 45.20 -24.29 3.50
N GLU A 136 44.78 -23.04 3.30
CA GLU A 136 45.49 -21.83 3.77
C GLU A 136 46.95 -21.74 3.29
N GLU A 137 47.20 -21.94 1.99
CA GLU A 137 48.53 -21.78 1.35
C GLU A 137 49.66 -22.67 1.90
N THR A 138 49.34 -23.65 2.76
CA THR A 138 50.32 -24.60 3.30
C THR A 138 50.61 -25.76 2.35
N SER A 139 51.75 -26.44 2.53
CA SER A 139 52.07 -27.63 1.74
C SER A 139 51.00 -28.71 1.92
N ALA A 140 50.70 -29.48 0.89
CA ALA A 140 49.54 -30.37 0.90
C ALA A 140 49.47 -31.39 2.05
N LYS A 141 50.64 -31.87 2.50
CA LYS A 141 50.75 -32.75 3.68
C LYS A 141 50.39 -32.00 4.96
N GLU A 142 50.86 -30.77 5.12
CA GLU A 142 50.57 -29.92 6.26
C GLU A 142 49.11 -29.44 6.25
N GLY A 143 48.56 -29.13 5.07
CA GLY A 143 47.15 -28.78 4.89
C GLY A 143 46.20 -29.91 5.27
N LEU A 144 46.52 -31.15 4.87
CA LEU A 144 45.75 -32.34 5.31
C LEU A 144 45.86 -32.57 6.82
N LEU A 145 47.03 -32.34 7.41
CA LEU A 145 47.23 -32.47 8.86
C LEU A 145 46.46 -31.40 9.64
N LEU A 146 46.52 -30.15 9.18
CA LEU A 146 45.81 -29.02 9.73
C LEU A 146 44.29 -29.23 9.66
N TRP A 147 43.78 -29.76 8.55
CA TRP A 147 42.38 -30.15 8.41
C TRP A 147 41.98 -31.17 9.47
N CYS A 148 42.79 -32.24 9.66
CA CYS A 148 42.53 -33.24 10.69
C CYS A 148 42.50 -32.60 12.08
N GLN A 149 43.52 -31.80 12.42
CA GLN A 149 43.64 -31.11 13.70
C GLN A 149 42.45 -30.20 14.00
N ARG A 150 42.01 -29.39 13.05
CA ARG A 150 40.86 -28.49 13.23
C ARG A 150 39.56 -29.28 13.43
N LYS A 151 39.35 -30.35 12.67
CA LYS A 151 38.14 -31.17 12.77
C LYS A 151 38.11 -31.97 14.07
N THR A 152 39.27 -32.41 14.58
CA THR A 152 39.37 -33.15 15.84
C THR A 152 39.60 -32.27 17.07
N ALA A 153 39.87 -30.96 16.94
CA ALA A 153 40.12 -30.04 18.05
C ALA A 153 39.04 -30.05 19.17
N PRO A 154 37.73 -30.22 18.87
CA PRO A 154 36.70 -30.28 19.92
C PRO A 154 36.80 -31.52 20.82
N TYR A 155 37.52 -32.57 20.43
CA TYR A 155 37.61 -33.83 21.16
C TYR A 155 38.85 -33.85 22.06
N LYS A 156 38.64 -33.68 23.37
CA LYS A 156 39.72 -33.62 24.38
C LYS A 156 40.63 -34.87 24.39
N ASN A 157 40.11 -36.01 23.98
CA ASN A 157 40.82 -37.30 24.04
C ASN A 157 41.65 -37.60 22.78
N VAL A 158 41.67 -36.70 21.78
CA VAL A 158 42.32 -36.91 20.47
C VAL A 158 43.31 -35.79 20.19
N THR A 159 44.58 -36.13 20.02
CA THR A 159 45.65 -35.18 19.65
C THR A 159 46.40 -35.64 18.41
N VAL A 160 46.06 -35.04 17.27
CA VAL A 160 46.67 -35.37 15.97
C VAL A 160 47.91 -34.48 15.74
N GLN A 161 49.11 -35.05 15.81
CA GLN A 161 50.38 -34.34 15.57
C GLN A 161 51.14 -34.90 14.35
N ASN A 162 50.85 -36.14 13.95
CA ASN A 162 51.52 -36.82 12.86
C ASN A 162 50.58 -37.84 12.19
N PHE A 163 50.99 -38.39 11.06
CA PHE A 163 50.26 -39.45 10.35
C PHE A 163 50.72 -40.88 10.74
N HIS A 164 51.32 -41.07 11.92
CA HIS A 164 51.72 -42.41 12.39
C HIS A 164 51.16 -42.76 13.76
N THR A 165 51.71 -42.21 14.83
CA THR A 165 51.42 -42.60 16.21
C THR A 165 50.13 -41.96 16.73
N SER A 166 49.74 -40.80 16.21
CA SER A 166 48.48 -40.12 16.57
C SER A 166 47.21 -40.86 16.12
N TRP A 167 47.33 -41.83 15.22
CA TRP A 167 46.18 -42.57 14.67
C TRP A 167 46.08 -43.99 15.23
N LYS A 168 47.02 -44.38 16.10
CA LYS A 168 47.18 -45.75 16.60
C LYS A 168 46.06 -46.19 17.53
N ASP A 169 45.45 -45.26 18.26
CA ASP A 169 44.35 -45.53 19.20
C ASP A 169 42.97 -45.62 18.52
N GLY A 170 42.89 -45.33 17.22
CA GLY A 170 41.66 -45.37 16.42
C GLY A 170 40.66 -44.24 16.72
N LEU A 171 40.87 -43.46 17.79
CA LEU A 171 39.97 -42.39 18.18
C LEU A 171 39.99 -41.23 17.18
N ALA A 172 41.13 -40.97 16.54
CA ALA A 172 41.25 -39.95 15.50
C ALA A 172 40.34 -40.23 14.28
N PHE A 173 40.26 -41.49 13.82
CA PHE A 173 39.36 -41.87 12.73
C PHE A 173 37.88 -41.75 13.15
N CYS A 174 37.55 -42.21 14.36
CA CYS A 174 36.19 -42.09 14.89
C CYS A 174 35.76 -40.63 15.07
N ALA A 175 36.66 -39.76 15.54
CA ALA A 175 36.39 -38.34 15.74
C ALA A 175 36.14 -37.61 14.41
N LEU A 176 36.89 -37.95 13.36
CA LEU A 176 36.64 -37.39 12.02
C LEU A 176 35.27 -37.78 11.47
N ILE A 177 34.90 -39.07 11.60
CA ILE A 177 33.59 -39.54 11.14
C ILE A 177 32.47 -38.88 11.95
N HIS A 178 32.56 -38.87 13.30
CA HIS A 178 31.54 -38.26 14.16
C HIS A 178 31.41 -36.74 13.94
N ARG A 179 32.50 -36.04 13.61
CA ARG A 179 32.45 -34.59 13.36
C ARG A 179 31.63 -34.22 12.12
N HIS A 180 31.71 -35.05 11.08
CA HIS A 180 31.01 -34.83 9.81
C HIS A 180 29.64 -35.51 9.78
N ARG A 181 29.51 -36.68 10.41
CA ARG A 181 28.33 -37.54 10.46
C ARG A 181 28.13 -38.08 11.88
N PRO A 182 27.58 -37.25 12.79
CA PRO A 182 27.40 -37.62 14.19
C PRO A 182 26.40 -38.76 14.39
N ASP A 183 25.52 -38.98 13.40
CA ASP A 183 24.54 -40.06 13.34
C ASP A 183 25.16 -41.47 13.24
N LEU A 184 26.41 -41.57 12.76
CA LEU A 184 27.03 -42.87 12.46
C LEU A 184 27.82 -43.48 13.61
N ILE A 185 28.31 -42.69 14.56
CA ILE A 185 29.17 -43.16 15.66
C ILE A 185 28.73 -42.54 16.98
N ASP A 186 28.56 -43.37 18.00
CA ASP A 186 28.38 -42.89 19.37
C ASP A 186 29.75 -42.73 20.05
N PHE A 187 30.29 -41.51 20.03
CA PHE A 187 31.63 -41.22 20.54
C PHE A 187 31.76 -41.42 22.06
N SER A 188 30.64 -41.41 22.81
CA SER A 188 30.64 -41.55 24.27
C SER A 188 31.05 -42.95 24.75
N LYS A 189 30.89 -43.96 23.89
CA LYS A 189 31.19 -45.38 24.19
C LYS A 189 32.63 -45.77 23.87
N LEU A 190 33.41 -44.91 23.25
CA LEU A 190 34.77 -45.21 22.80
C LEU A 190 35.79 -44.92 23.90
N GLN A 191 36.69 -45.88 24.13
CA GLN A 191 37.76 -45.78 25.12
C GLN A 191 39.12 -45.92 24.45
N LYS A 192 40.16 -45.28 25.01
CA LYS A 192 41.52 -45.28 24.44
C LYS A 192 42.20 -46.66 24.51
N ASP A 193 41.83 -47.47 25.50
CA ASP A 193 42.47 -48.77 25.76
C ASP A 193 42.05 -49.84 24.72
N ASP A 194 40.88 -49.67 24.09
CA ASP A 194 40.34 -50.58 23.07
C ASP A 194 40.66 -50.13 21.63
N ALA A 195 41.95 -49.89 21.37
CA ALA A 195 42.44 -49.38 20.08
C ALA A 195 42.01 -50.25 18.87
N LEU A 196 42.02 -51.58 19.04
CA LEU A 196 41.65 -52.53 17.98
C LEU A 196 40.15 -52.45 17.63
N TYR A 197 39.30 -52.25 18.62
CA TYR A 197 37.85 -52.10 18.42
C TYR A 197 37.53 -50.77 17.74
N ASN A 198 38.12 -49.67 18.22
CA ASN A 198 37.93 -48.33 17.64
C ASN A 198 38.33 -48.27 16.16
N LEU A 199 39.47 -48.87 15.81
CA LEU A 199 39.94 -48.92 14.43
C LEU A 199 38.99 -49.73 13.54
N ASN A 200 38.63 -50.95 13.95
CA ASN A 200 37.71 -51.78 13.16
C ASN A 200 36.34 -51.12 12.97
N LEU A 201 35.81 -50.47 14.01
CA LEU A 201 34.55 -49.73 13.93
C LEU A 201 34.63 -48.59 12.90
N ALA A 202 35.68 -47.77 12.95
CA ALA A 202 35.85 -46.66 12.01
C ALA A 202 36.02 -47.14 10.56
N LEU A 203 36.79 -48.22 10.35
CA LEU A 203 37.03 -48.83 9.04
C LEU A 203 35.76 -49.45 8.46
N GLU A 204 34.95 -50.12 9.28
CA GLU A 204 33.69 -50.75 8.85
C GLU A 204 32.61 -49.72 8.52
N ILE A 205 32.49 -48.67 9.32
CA ILE A 205 31.54 -47.58 9.05
C ILE A 205 31.94 -46.85 7.77
N ALA A 206 33.23 -46.61 7.55
CA ALA A 206 33.70 -45.96 6.34
C ALA A 206 33.37 -46.76 5.06
N GLU A 207 33.53 -48.07 5.09
CA GLU A 207 33.20 -48.94 3.96
C GLU A 207 31.68 -49.01 3.71
N LYS A 208 30.89 -49.28 4.75
CA LYS A 208 29.45 -49.52 4.58
C LYS A 208 28.63 -48.26 4.35
N LYS A 209 29.05 -47.11 4.91
CA LYS A 209 28.25 -45.88 4.96
C LYS A 209 28.85 -44.70 4.19
N LEU A 210 30.15 -44.75 3.89
CA LEU A 210 30.86 -43.69 3.16
C LEU A 210 31.47 -44.19 1.83
N ASP A 211 31.33 -45.48 1.49
CA ASP A 211 31.94 -46.16 0.34
C ASP A 211 33.47 -45.95 0.24
N ILE A 212 34.12 -45.75 1.40
CA ILE A 212 35.58 -45.68 1.52
C ILE A 212 36.08 -47.10 1.81
N PRO A 213 36.80 -47.76 0.89
CA PRO A 213 37.18 -49.15 1.07
C PRO A 213 38.18 -49.31 2.22
N LYS A 214 38.15 -50.45 2.91
CA LYS A 214 39.11 -50.76 3.98
C LYS A 214 40.50 -50.95 3.41
N MET A 215 41.33 -49.91 3.49
CA MET A 215 42.71 -49.96 3.00
C MET A 215 43.73 -50.31 4.09
N LEU A 216 43.33 -50.20 5.36
CA LEU A 216 44.18 -50.44 6.52
C LEU A 216 43.65 -51.61 7.33
N ASP A 217 44.54 -52.42 7.88
CA ASP A 217 44.21 -53.47 8.85
C ASP A 217 44.46 -52.97 10.27
N ALA A 218 43.45 -53.08 11.12
CA ALA A 218 43.51 -52.62 12.51
C ALA A 218 44.63 -53.34 13.31
N GLU A 219 44.85 -54.63 13.06
CA GLU A 219 45.91 -55.41 13.69
C GLU A 219 47.31 -54.92 13.31
N ASP A 220 47.52 -54.56 12.04
CA ASP A 220 48.82 -54.09 11.53
C ASP A 220 49.18 -52.71 12.13
N ILE A 221 48.19 -51.84 12.37
CA ILE A 221 48.40 -50.53 13.00
C ILE A 221 48.72 -50.65 14.49
N VAL A 222 48.01 -51.52 15.23
CA VAL A 222 48.18 -51.66 16.69
C VAL A 222 49.48 -52.37 17.04
N ASN A 223 49.82 -53.44 16.31
CA ASN A 223 50.98 -54.29 16.59
C ASN A 223 52.31 -53.65 16.17
N THR A 224 52.28 -52.69 15.24
CA THR A 224 53.49 -52.00 14.79
C THR A 224 53.83 -50.84 15.73
N ALA A 225 55.10 -50.72 16.15
CA ALA A 225 55.55 -49.65 17.04
C ALA A 225 55.34 -48.24 16.43
N ARG A 226 55.57 -48.12 15.12
CA ARG A 226 55.31 -46.91 14.33
C ARG A 226 54.56 -47.29 13.05
N PRO A 227 53.25 -47.00 12.95
CA PRO A 227 52.49 -47.23 11.72
C PRO A 227 53.10 -46.47 10.54
N ASP A 228 53.00 -47.03 9.34
CA ASP A 228 53.52 -46.40 8.14
C ASP A 228 52.77 -45.10 7.81
N GLU A 229 53.53 -44.01 7.69
CA GLU A 229 52.99 -42.66 7.47
C GLU A 229 52.29 -42.53 6.11
N ARG A 230 52.82 -43.21 5.08
CA ARG A 230 52.30 -43.15 3.70
C ARG A 230 50.96 -43.87 3.60
N ALA A 231 50.84 -45.03 4.25
CA ALA A 231 49.61 -45.80 4.32
C ALA A 231 48.48 -45.00 5.01
N VAL A 232 48.77 -44.42 6.19
CA VAL A 232 47.77 -43.62 6.94
C VAL A 232 47.39 -42.36 6.16
N MET A 233 48.34 -41.63 5.57
CA MET A 233 48.05 -40.45 4.74
C MET A 233 47.14 -40.78 3.54
N THR A 234 47.40 -41.89 2.86
CA THR A 234 46.58 -42.35 1.73
C THR A 234 45.14 -42.56 2.17
N TYR A 235 44.94 -43.21 3.30
CA TYR A 235 43.60 -43.50 3.81
C TYR A 235 42.89 -42.23 4.32
N VAL A 236 43.57 -41.36 5.05
CA VAL A 236 43.03 -40.08 5.54
C VAL A 236 42.67 -39.15 4.38
N SER A 237 43.44 -39.14 3.28
CA SER A 237 43.12 -38.36 2.08
C SER A 237 41.80 -38.79 1.44
N CYS A 238 41.45 -40.08 1.53
CA CYS A 238 40.16 -40.58 1.04
C CYS A 238 38.98 -40.03 1.86
N TYR A 239 39.14 -39.91 3.19
CA TYR A 239 38.14 -39.23 4.03
C TYR A 239 38.02 -37.74 3.68
N TYR A 240 39.14 -37.07 3.43
CA TYR A 240 39.12 -35.66 3.03
C TYR A 240 38.31 -35.46 1.75
N HIS A 241 38.56 -36.24 0.70
CA HIS A 241 37.81 -36.12 -0.57
C HIS A 241 36.34 -36.46 -0.42
N ALA A 242 36.00 -37.50 0.32
CA ALA A 242 34.60 -37.88 0.57
C ALA A 242 33.83 -36.78 1.32
N PHE A 243 34.44 -36.17 2.35
CA PHE A 243 33.77 -35.14 3.15
C PHE A 243 33.84 -33.74 2.51
N SER A 244 34.90 -33.42 1.78
CA SER A 244 35.04 -32.15 1.04
C SER A 244 34.04 -32.08 -0.13
N GLY A 245 33.83 -33.18 -0.85
CA GLY A 245 32.80 -33.26 -1.89
C GLY A 245 31.39 -33.04 -1.34
N ALA A 246 31.04 -33.70 -0.23
CA ALA A 246 29.74 -33.53 0.43
C ALA A 246 29.53 -32.09 0.96
N GLN A 247 30.57 -31.49 1.57
CA GLN A 247 30.47 -30.12 2.09
C GLN A 247 30.31 -29.08 0.96
N LYS A 248 30.97 -29.29 -0.19
CA LYS A 248 30.80 -28.43 -1.37
C LYS A 248 29.38 -28.52 -1.94
N ALA A 249 28.80 -29.72 -2.00
CA ALA A 249 27.42 -29.92 -2.42
C ALA A 249 26.41 -29.27 -1.46
N GLU A 250 26.62 -29.39 -0.14
CA GLU A 250 25.76 -28.77 0.88
C GLU A 250 25.81 -27.23 0.83
N MET A 251 26.99 -26.64 0.66
CA MET A 251 27.13 -25.18 0.52
C MET A 251 26.47 -24.68 -0.77
N ALA A 252 26.61 -25.42 -1.88
CA ALA A 252 25.94 -25.12 -3.13
C ALA A 252 24.41 -25.21 -3.01
N ALA A 253 23.90 -26.26 -2.36
CA ALA A 253 22.47 -26.48 -2.10
C ALA A 253 21.87 -25.36 -1.23
N ASN A 254 22.56 -24.97 -0.16
CA ASN A 254 22.12 -23.88 0.73
C ASN A 254 22.08 -22.53 0.00
N ARG A 255 23.04 -22.27 -0.89
CA ARG A 255 23.04 -21.05 -1.71
C ARG A 255 21.85 -21.03 -2.67
N ILE A 256 21.59 -22.13 -3.36
CA ILE A 256 20.44 -22.25 -4.27
C ILE A 256 19.13 -22.11 -3.50
N CYS A 257 18.98 -22.74 -2.34
CA CYS A 257 17.78 -22.60 -1.51
C CYS A 257 17.49 -21.13 -1.14
N LYS A 258 18.52 -20.36 -0.75
CA LYS A 258 18.35 -18.93 -0.46
C LYS A 258 17.85 -18.14 -1.66
N VAL A 259 18.45 -18.35 -2.83
CA VAL A 259 18.08 -17.65 -4.07
C VAL A 259 16.65 -18.01 -4.51
N LEU A 260 16.23 -19.26 -4.32
CA LEU A 260 14.89 -19.73 -4.65
C LEU A 260 13.82 -19.18 -3.71
N VAL A 261 14.06 -19.13 -2.39
CA VAL A 261 13.12 -18.56 -1.42
C VAL A 261 12.82 -17.10 -1.75
N VAL A 262 13.87 -16.30 -2.03
CA VAL A 262 13.70 -14.89 -2.45
C VAL A 262 12.90 -14.80 -3.75
N ASN A 263 13.07 -15.74 -4.68
CA ASN A 263 12.29 -15.74 -5.92
C ASN A 263 10.81 -16.05 -5.68
N GLN A 264 10.51 -17.05 -4.86
CA GLN A 264 9.12 -17.43 -4.53
C GLN A 264 8.37 -16.29 -3.84
N GLU A 265 9.02 -15.57 -2.93
CA GLU A 265 8.44 -14.38 -2.29
C GLU A 265 8.14 -13.27 -3.29
N ASN A 266 9.04 -13.03 -4.25
CA ASN A 266 8.83 -12.03 -5.29
C ASN A 266 7.71 -12.43 -6.26
N GLU A 267 7.62 -13.71 -6.66
CA GLU A 267 6.50 -14.22 -7.48
C GLU A 267 5.16 -14.04 -6.78
N LYS A 268 5.09 -14.34 -5.49
CA LYS A 268 3.87 -14.14 -4.71
C LYS A 268 3.46 -12.67 -4.64
N LEU A 269 4.41 -11.76 -4.41
CA LEU A 269 4.15 -10.31 -4.40
C LEU A 269 3.68 -9.79 -5.78
N MET A 270 4.19 -10.36 -6.88
CA MET A 270 3.73 -10.07 -8.24
C MET A 270 2.27 -10.51 -8.44
N GLU A 271 1.94 -11.75 -8.05
CA GLU A 271 0.57 -12.28 -8.15
C GLU A 271 -0.42 -11.48 -7.28
N ASP A 272 -0.03 -11.14 -6.05
CA ASP A 272 -0.86 -10.33 -5.15
C ASP A 272 -1.13 -8.95 -5.75
N TYR A 273 -0.13 -8.31 -6.37
CA TYR A 273 -0.30 -7.04 -7.09
C TYR A 273 -1.28 -7.18 -8.25
N GLU A 274 -1.11 -8.17 -9.13
CA GLU A 274 -1.97 -8.33 -10.31
C GLU A 274 -3.43 -8.62 -9.93
N LYS A 275 -3.64 -9.43 -8.89
CA LYS A 275 -4.97 -9.74 -8.38
C LYS A 275 -5.64 -8.50 -7.81
N LEU A 276 -4.97 -7.76 -6.93
CA LEU A 276 -5.49 -6.53 -6.34
C LEU A 276 -5.75 -5.45 -7.41
N ALA A 277 -4.85 -5.30 -8.39
CA ALA A 277 -5.02 -4.36 -9.49
C ALA A 277 -6.27 -4.67 -10.30
N SER A 278 -6.47 -5.94 -10.64
CA SER A 278 -7.62 -6.40 -11.43
C SER A 278 -8.94 -6.19 -10.67
N GLU A 279 -9.00 -6.56 -9.39
CA GLU A 279 -10.18 -6.38 -8.55
C GLU A 279 -10.54 -4.89 -8.38
N LEU A 280 -9.54 -4.02 -8.20
CA LEU A 280 -9.74 -2.58 -8.05
C LEU A 280 -10.22 -1.94 -9.35
N LEU A 281 -9.59 -2.26 -10.48
CA LEU A 281 -9.96 -1.74 -11.80
C LEU A 281 -11.36 -2.22 -12.22
N GLU A 282 -11.70 -3.48 -11.96
CA GLU A 282 -13.04 -4.01 -12.22
C GLU A 282 -14.09 -3.25 -11.40
N TRP A 283 -13.81 -3.00 -10.12
CA TRP A 283 -14.71 -2.22 -9.26
C TRP A 283 -14.89 -0.78 -9.77
N ILE A 284 -13.81 -0.10 -10.19
CA ILE A 284 -13.88 1.25 -10.76
C ILE A 284 -14.74 1.24 -12.03
N HIS A 285 -14.48 0.31 -12.95
CA HIS A 285 -15.23 0.20 -14.21
C HIS A 285 -16.70 -0.15 -14.01
N GLN A 286 -17.07 -0.87 -12.95
CA GLN A 286 -18.47 -1.14 -12.60
C GLN A 286 -19.14 0.06 -11.90
N THR A 287 -18.38 0.85 -11.14
CA THR A 287 -18.92 1.98 -10.35
C THR A 287 -19.14 3.23 -11.20
N ILE A 288 -18.27 3.48 -12.19
CA ILE A 288 -18.40 4.65 -13.09
C ILE A 288 -19.79 4.72 -13.75
N PRO A 289 -20.31 3.67 -14.41
CA PRO A 289 -21.65 3.71 -15.02
C PRO A 289 -22.78 3.96 -14.03
N TRP A 290 -22.64 3.49 -12.78
CA TRP A 290 -23.63 3.75 -11.74
C TRP A 290 -23.66 5.23 -11.33
N LEU A 291 -22.50 5.88 -11.21
CA LEU A 291 -22.38 7.31 -10.92
C LEU A 291 -22.69 8.21 -12.14
N GLU A 292 -22.49 7.72 -13.37
CA GLU A 292 -22.88 8.44 -14.59
C GLU A 292 -24.40 8.40 -14.84
N ASN A 293 -25.12 7.51 -14.16
CA ASN A 293 -26.57 7.36 -14.32
C ASN A 293 -27.34 8.54 -13.70
N ARG A 294 -27.50 9.61 -14.50
CA ARG A 294 -28.19 10.87 -14.14
C ARG A 294 -29.67 10.86 -14.55
N VAL A 295 -30.38 9.77 -14.27
CA VAL A 295 -31.83 9.71 -14.53
C VAL A 295 -32.56 10.46 -13.41
N PRO A 296 -33.27 11.57 -13.72
CA PRO A 296 -34.03 12.32 -12.72
C PRO A 296 -35.24 11.50 -12.28
N GLU A 297 -35.45 11.44 -10.96
CA GLU A 297 -36.63 10.80 -10.37
C GLU A 297 -37.76 11.80 -10.17
N LYS A 298 -39.01 11.31 -10.25
CA LYS A 298 -40.19 12.18 -10.22
C LYS A 298 -40.63 12.61 -8.83
N SER A 299 -40.09 11.99 -7.79
CA SER A 299 -40.49 12.20 -6.39
C SER A 299 -39.29 12.59 -5.54
N MET A 300 -39.49 13.59 -4.68
CA MET A 300 -38.51 14.00 -3.66
C MET A 300 -38.04 12.81 -2.82
N GLN A 301 -38.94 11.89 -2.44
CA GLN A 301 -38.63 10.75 -1.59
C GLN A 301 -37.72 9.72 -2.30
N ALA A 302 -37.94 9.49 -3.59
CA ALA A 302 -37.09 8.62 -4.39
C ALA A 302 -35.68 9.24 -4.59
N MET A 303 -35.61 10.56 -4.69
CA MET A 303 -34.33 11.27 -4.82
C MET A 303 -33.55 11.32 -3.50
N GLN A 304 -34.24 11.43 -2.36
CA GLN A 304 -33.63 11.27 -1.03
C GLN A 304 -33.06 9.87 -0.82
N GLN A 305 -33.73 8.83 -1.33
CA GLN A 305 -33.21 7.47 -1.25
C GLN A 305 -31.93 7.29 -2.07
N LYS A 306 -31.86 7.86 -3.28
CA LYS A 306 -30.60 7.91 -4.07
C LYS A 306 -29.48 8.65 -3.35
N LEU A 307 -29.79 9.72 -2.61
CA LEU A 307 -28.80 10.43 -1.80
C LEU A 307 -28.29 9.55 -0.65
N GLU A 308 -29.16 8.76 -0.02
CA GLU A 308 -28.76 7.83 1.03
C GLU A 308 -27.90 6.68 0.48
N ASP A 309 -28.25 6.11 -0.67
CA ASP A 309 -27.41 5.11 -1.36
C ASP A 309 -26.01 5.68 -1.69
N PHE A 310 -25.94 6.96 -2.10
CA PHE A 310 -24.66 7.66 -2.34
C PHE A 310 -23.85 7.90 -1.05
N ARG A 311 -24.53 8.17 0.08
CA ARG A 311 -23.88 8.30 1.40
C ARG A 311 -23.33 6.96 1.88
N ASP A 312 -24.07 5.88 1.74
CA ASP A 312 -23.61 4.53 2.08
C ASP A 312 -22.40 4.13 1.23
N TYR A 313 -22.43 4.44 -0.07
CA TYR A 313 -21.28 4.31 -0.97
C TYR A 313 -20.04 5.05 -0.42
N ARG A 314 -20.19 6.33 -0.06
CA ARG A 314 -19.08 7.18 0.45
C ARG A 314 -18.57 6.75 1.84
N ARG A 315 -19.45 6.22 2.68
CA ARG A 315 -19.13 5.88 4.08
C ARG A 315 -18.59 4.46 4.26
N LEU A 316 -19.10 3.49 3.51
CA LEU A 316 -18.81 2.08 3.72
C LEU A 316 -18.01 1.47 2.57
N HIS A 317 -18.37 1.78 1.31
CA HIS A 317 -17.81 1.09 0.15
C HIS A 317 -16.54 1.74 -0.41
N LYS A 318 -16.47 3.08 -0.49
CA LYS A 318 -15.30 3.80 -1.00
C LYS A 318 -14.07 3.75 -0.09
N PRO A 319 -14.16 3.93 1.25
CA PRO A 319 -12.99 3.98 2.12
C PRO A 319 -12.06 2.75 2.05
N PRO A 320 -12.54 1.49 2.04
CA PRO A 320 -11.64 0.34 1.89
C PRO A 320 -10.94 0.33 0.53
N LYS A 321 -11.59 0.80 -0.54
CA LYS A 321 -10.97 0.88 -1.88
C LYS A 321 -9.87 1.93 -1.98
N VAL A 322 -9.97 3.01 -1.21
CA VAL A 322 -8.86 3.98 -1.05
C VAL A 322 -7.66 3.32 -0.38
N HIS A 323 -7.88 2.49 0.64
CA HIS A 323 -6.81 1.74 1.30
C HIS A 323 -6.20 0.69 0.37
N GLU A 324 -7.02 -0.05 -0.40
CA GLU A 324 -6.53 -1.00 -1.41
C GLU A 324 -5.67 -0.32 -2.49
N LYS A 325 -6.08 0.86 -2.98
CA LYS A 325 -5.27 1.66 -3.92
C LYS A 325 -3.90 2.02 -3.32
N CYS A 326 -3.89 2.55 -2.09
CA CYS A 326 -2.66 2.90 -1.40
C CYS A 326 -1.76 1.68 -1.16
N TYR A 327 -2.35 0.56 -0.73
CA TYR A 327 -1.66 -0.70 -0.50
C TYR A 327 -1.05 -1.27 -1.79
N LEU A 328 -1.74 -1.15 -2.91
CA LEU A 328 -1.25 -1.55 -4.23
C LEU A 328 -0.02 -0.73 -4.66
N GLU A 329 -0.06 0.59 -4.47
CA GLU A 329 1.08 1.48 -4.73
C GLU A 329 2.27 1.13 -3.83
N ILE A 330 2.02 0.81 -2.55
CA ILE A 330 3.06 0.35 -1.61
C ILE A 330 3.69 -0.96 -2.10
N ASN A 331 2.88 -1.98 -2.40
CA ASN A 331 3.35 -3.28 -2.86
C ASN A 331 4.21 -3.17 -4.13
N PHE A 332 3.80 -2.33 -5.08
CA PHE A 332 4.57 -2.08 -6.30
C PHE A 332 5.94 -1.47 -5.99
N ASN A 333 6.01 -0.45 -5.13
CA ASN A 333 7.26 0.20 -4.77
C ASN A 333 8.20 -0.74 -4.00
N THR A 334 7.66 -1.52 -3.07
CA THR A 334 8.42 -2.53 -2.32
C THR A 334 8.97 -3.61 -3.25
N LEU A 335 8.14 -4.13 -4.16
CA LEU A 335 8.54 -5.15 -5.13
C LEU A 335 9.62 -4.63 -6.08
N GLN A 336 9.45 -3.42 -6.61
CA GLN A 336 10.42 -2.81 -7.52
C GLN A 336 11.78 -2.60 -6.84
N THR A 337 11.77 -2.23 -5.56
CA THR A 337 12.98 -2.10 -4.76
C THR A 337 13.62 -3.46 -4.46
N LYS A 338 12.83 -4.48 -4.10
CA LYS A 338 13.33 -5.86 -3.90
C LYS A 338 13.99 -6.43 -5.16
N LEU A 339 13.39 -6.22 -6.33
CA LEU A 339 13.93 -6.68 -7.61
C LEU A 339 15.21 -5.93 -7.98
N ARG A 340 15.26 -4.61 -7.78
CA ARG A 340 16.45 -3.79 -8.00
C ARG A 340 17.63 -4.23 -7.13
N ILE A 341 17.41 -4.43 -5.83
CA ILE A 341 18.46 -4.85 -4.88
C ILE A 341 19.02 -6.23 -5.24
N SER A 342 18.18 -7.12 -5.77
CA SER A 342 18.58 -8.47 -6.17
C SER A 342 19.20 -8.54 -7.57
N SER A 343 19.43 -7.40 -8.24
CA SER A 343 19.87 -7.30 -9.63
C SER A 343 19.00 -8.12 -10.60
N ARG A 344 17.68 -8.08 -10.40
CA ARG A 344 16.69 -8.78 -11.24
C ARG A 344 15.96 -7.80 -12.15
N PRO A 345 15.38 -8.27 -13.26
CA PRO A 345 14.53 -7.45 -14.12
C PRO A 345 13.42 -6.76 -13.35
N ALA A 346 13.14 -5.51 -13.72
CA ALA A 346 12.03 -4.75 -13.17
C ALA A 346 10.69 -5.43 -13.49
N PHE A 347 9.77 -5.43 -12.53
CA PHE A 347 8.43 -5.95 -12.75
C PHE A 347 7.64 -4.95 -13.60
N MET A 348 7.18 -5.40 -14.76
CA MET A 348 6.17 -4.69 -15.56
C MET A 348 4.85 -5.45 -15.45
N PRO A 349 3.80 -4.86 -14.84
CA PRO A 349 2.47 -5.45 -14.84
C PRO A 349 1.92 -5.64 -16.25
N SER A 350 0.95 -6.55 -16.37
CA SER A 350 0.14 -6.75 -17.59
C SER A 350 -0.43 -5.42 -18.15
N GLU A 351 -0.51 -5.29 -19.48
CA GLU A 351 -1.06 -4.09 -20.14
C GLU A 351 -2.46 -3.74 -19.60
N GLY A 352 -2.64 -2.50 -19.13
CA GLY A 352 -3.88 -2.01 -18.50
C GLY A 352 -3.92 -2.10 -16.96
N ASN A 353 -2.99 -2.81 -16.33
CA ASN A 353 -2.85 -2.92 -14.86
C ASN A 353 -1.68 -2.08 -14.32
N MET A 354 -1.20 -1.09 -15.08
CA MET A 354 -0.13 -0.21 -14.63
C MET A 354 -0.63 0.74 -13.53
N VAL A 355 0.26 1.10 -12.60
CA VAL A 355 -0.06 2.07 -11.53
C VAL A 355 -0.54 3.41 -12.10
N SER A 356 -0.01 3.83 -13.26
CA SER A 356 -0.47 5.02 -13.99
C SER A 356 -1.92 4.91 -14.45
N ASP A 357 -2.31 3.73 -14.95
CA ASP A 357 -3.64 3.47 -15.48
C ASP A 357 -4.66 3.44 -14.33
N ILE A 358 -4.30 2.83 -13.21
CA ILE A 358 -5.09 2.83 -11.97
C ILE A 358 -5.28 4.27 -11.46
N THR A 359 -4.23 5.09 -11.50
CA THR A 359 -4.31 6.50 -11.09
C THR A 359 -5.25 7.30 -12.00
N SER A 360 -5.17 7.08 -13.32
CA SER A 360 -6.04 7.72 -14.32
C SER A 360 -7.50 7.29 -14.17
N ALA A 361 -7.74 5.98 -13.98
CA ALA A 361 -9.07 5.42 -13.73
C ALA A 361 -9.67 5.97 -12.43
N TRP A 362 -8.85 6.10 -11.38
CA TRP A 362 -9.26 6.68 -10.10
C TRP A 362 -9.60 8.17 -10.22
N GLN A 363 -8.80 8.97 -10.94
CA GLN A 363 -9.13 10.37 -11.22
C GLN A 363 -10.45 10.52 -11.99
N SER A 364 -10.69 9.62 -12.96
CA SER A 364 -11.94 9.59 -13.70
C SER A 364 -13.13 9.31 -12.78
N LEU A 365 -13.00 8.35 -11.85
CA LEU A 365 -14.00 8.07 -10.82
C LEU A 365 -14.30 9.29 -9.94
N GLU A 366 -13.26 9.98 -9.45
CA GLU A 366 -13.44 11.20 -8.63
C GLU A 366 -14.14 12.33 -9.39
N GLN A 367 -13.85 12.48 -10.68
CA GLN A 367 -14.51 13.47 -11.52
C GLN A 367 -16.01 13.15 -11.71
N VAL A 368 -16.34 11.88 -11.95
CA VAL A 368 -17.74 11.44 -12.09
C VAL A 368 -18.48 11.58 -10.75
N GLU A 369 -17.85 11.22 -9.62
CA GLU A 369 -18.44 11.41 -8.29
C GLU A 369 -18.80 12.86 -8.02
N LYS A 370 -17.88 13.79 -8.28
CA LYS A 370 -18.13 15.21 -8.09
C LYS A 370 -19.32 15.68 -8.95
N GLY A 371 -19.36 15.26 -10.21
CA GLY A 371 -20.46 15.58 -11.11
C GLY A 371 -21.80 14.96 -10.67
N TYR A 372 -21.79 13.79 -10.05
CA TYR A 372 -22.98 13.13 -9.53
C TYR A 372 -23.52 13.80 -8.27
N GLU A 373 -22.65 14.20 -7.35
CA GLU A 373 -23.01 14.94 -6.13
C GLU A 373 -23.63 16.31 -6.48
N GLU A 374 -23.00 17.06 -7.38
CA GLU A 374 -23.53 18.34 -7.86
C GLU A 374 -24.91 18.18 -8.54
N TRP A 375 -25.08 17.13 -9.33
CA TRP A 375 -26.36 16.80 -9.98
C TRP A 375 -27.44 16.43 -8.97
N LEU A 376 -27.17 15.53 -8.02
CA LEU A 376 -28.11 15.13 -6.97
C LEU A 376 -28.62 16.34 -6.18
N LEU A 377 -27.70 17.21 -5.73
CA LEU A 377 -28.04 18.39 -4.93
C LEU A 377 -28.83 19.43 -5.73
N THR A 378 -28.59 19.54 -7.03
CA THR A 378 -29.33 20.47 -7.90
C THR A 378 -30.75 19.96 -8.14
N GLU A 379 -30.92 18.66 -8.39
CA GLU A 379 -32.23 18.08 -8.65
C GLU A 379 -33.10 18.04 -7.38
N ILE A 380 -32.53 17.74 -6.20
CA ILE A 380 -33.27 17.80 -4.92
C ILE A 380 -33.81 19.21 -4.68
N ARG A 381 -32.98 20.25 -4.88
CA ARG A 381 -33.40 21.66 -4.74
C ARG A 381 -34.48 22.03 -5.75
N LYS A 382 -34.40 21.52 -6.98
CA LYS A 382 -35.42 21.72 -8.01
C LYS A 382 -36.76 21.09 -7.61
N LEU A 383 -36.75 19.83 -7.15
CA LEU A 383 -37.94 19.10 -6.72
C LEU A 383 -38.59 19.74 -5.49
N GLU A 384 -37.80 20.19 -4.51
CA GLU A 384 -38.29 20.89 -3.33
C GLU A 384 -39.01 22.22 -3.70
N ARG A 385 -38.42 22.99 -4.62
CA ARG A 385 -39.07 24.20 -5.15
C ARG A 385 -40.36 23.88 -5.89
N LEU A 386 -40.38 22.83 -6.71
CA LEU A 386 -41.56 22.39 -7.45
C LEU A 386 -42.72 22.00 -6.50
N ASP A 387 -42.45 21.22 -5.46
CA ASP A 387 -43.46 20.81 -4.48
C ASP A 387 -44.01 22.02 -3.71
N HIS A 388 -43.14 22.96 -3.34
CA HIS A 388 -43.55 24.20 -2.68
C HIS A 388 -44.45 25.08 -3.58
N LEU A 389 -44.06 25.28 -4.84
CA LEU A 389 -44.83 26.08 -5.80
C LEU A 389 -46.18 25.43 -6.13
N ALA A 390 -46.21 24.10 -6.31
CA ALA A 390 -47.43 23.36 -6.61
C ALA A 390 -48.44 23.47 -5.46
N GLU A 391 -47.98 23.32 -4.21
CA GLU A 391 -48.83 23.48 -3.03
C GLU A 391 -49.34 24.92 -2.89
N LYS A 392 -48.48 25.91 -3.16
CA LYS A 392 -48.86 27.34 -3.16
C LYS A 392 -49.91 27.66 -4.22
N PHE A 393 -49.78 27.12 -5.43
CA PHE A 393 -50.78 27.24 -6.50
C PHE A 393 -52.12 26.65 -6.06
N ARG A 394 -52.11 25.41 -5.56
CA ARG A 394 -53.32 24.69 -5.13
C ARG A 394 -54.10 25.45 -4.06
N GLN A 395 -53.40 25.98 -3.06
CA GLN A 395 -54.02 26.78 -2.00
C GLN A 395 -54.61 28.09 -2.55
N LYS A 396 -53.86 28.85 -3.35
CA LYS A 396 -54.32 30.13 -3.90
C LYS A 396 -55.50 29.96 -4.88
N ALA A 397 -55.44 28.98 -5.76
CA ALA A 397 -56.50 28.66 -6.72
C ALA A 397 -57.81 28.28 -5.98
N ALA A 398 -57.73 27.38 -5.00
CA ALA A 398 -58.91 26.96 -4.23
C ALA A 398 -59.57 28.11 -3.47
N ILE A 399 -58.77 29.02 -2.89
CA ILE A 399 -59.28 30.22 -2.21
C ILE A 399 -59.96 31.17 -3.19
N HIS A 400 -59.42 31.33 -4.41
CA HIS A 400 -60.02 32.18 -5.44
C HIS A 400 -61.33 31.60 -5.98
N GLU A 401 -61.36 30.30 -6.32
CA GLU A 401 -62.56 29.62 -6.79
C GLU A 401 -63.70 29.71 -5.77
N ALA A 402 -63.41 29.44 -4.49
CA ALA A 402 -64.39 29.57 -3.41
C ALA A 402 -64.97 30.99 -3.27
N TRP A 403 -64.18 32.02 -3.60
CA TRP A 403 -64.65 33.41 -3.57
C TRP A 403 -65.48 33.77 -4.82
N SER A 404 -65.10 33.28 -5.99
CA SER A 404 -65.78 33.58 -7.28
C SER A 404 -67.18 32.96 -7.37
N GLN A 405 -67.43 31.87 -6.64
CA GLN A 405 -68.65 31.09 -6.71
C GLN A 405 -69.90 31.92 -6.36
N GLY A 406 -70.86 32.01 -7.29
CA GLY A 406 -72.15 32.69 -7.11
C GLY A 406 -72.12 34.22 -7.31
N LYS A 407 -70.95 34.84 -7.51
CA LYS A 407 -70.84 36.30 -7.72
C LYS A 407 -71.38 36.77 -9.07
N ILE A 408 -71.21 35.95 -10.12
CA ILE A 408 -71.73 36.23 -11.47
C ILE A 408 -73.27 36.32 -11.47
N ASP A 409 -73.94 35.45 -10.72
CA ASP A 409 -75.41 35.43 -10.61
C ASP A 409 -75.96 36.62 -9.82
N LEU A 410 -75.21 37.10 -8.82
CA LEU A 410 -75.56 38.27 -8.01
C LEU A 410 -75.55 39.56 -8.85
N LEU A 411 -74.55 39.74 -9.70
CA LEU A 411 -74.40 40.93 -10.54
C LEU A 411 -75.47 41.03 -11.64
N GLY A 412 -76.14 39.92 -11.99
CA GLY A 412 -77.22 39.89 -12.98
C GLY A 412 -78.58 40.38 -12.51
N GLN A 413 -78.76 40.68 -11.21
CA GLN A 413 -80.06 41.05 -10.64
C GLN A 413 -80.41 42.55 -10.86
N LYS A 414 -81.70 42.89 -11.00
CA LYS A 414 -82.22 44.27 -11.24
C LYS A 414 -83.07 44.80 -10.09
N ASP A 415 -82.56 44.64 -8.89
CA ASP A 415 -83.13 45.04 -7.60
C ASP A 415 -83.25 46.56 -7.35
N TYR A 416 -82.57 47.39 -8.14
CA TYR A 416 -82.55 48.85 -8.00
C TYR A 416 -83.77 49.57 -8.58
N GLU A 417 -84.62 48.89 -9.36
CA GLU A 417 -85.77 49.49 -10.06
C GLU A 417 -86.99 49.74 -9.15
N SER A 418 -87.13 49.01 -8.04
CA SER A 418 -88.26 49.11 -7.09
C SER A 418 -87.89 49.69 -5.71
N ALA A 419 -86.65 50.14 -5.56
CA ALA A 419 -86.03 50.47 -4.27
C ALA A 419 -86.26 51.93 -3.84
N SER A 420 -86.42 52.16 -2.53
CA SER A 420 -86.47 53.47 -1.86
C SER A 420 -85.10 54.17 -1.85
N LEU A 421 -85.04 55.46 -1.48
CA LEU A 421 -83.79 56.25 -1.48
C LEU A 421 -82.66 55.61 -0.64
N THR A 422 -83.01 55.00 0.49
CA THR A 422 -82.10 54.23 1.35
C THR A 422 -81.64 52.94 0.69
N GLU A 423 -82.55 52.24 0.04
CA GLU A 423 -82.25 50.96 -0.62
C GLU A 423 -81.41 51.17 -1.87
N VAL A 424 -81.66 52.21 -2.67
CA VAL A 424 -80.83 52.56 -3.84
C VAL A 424 -79.41 52.99 -3.42
N ARG A 425 -79.25 53.76 -2.33
CA ARG A 425 -77.92 54.03 -1.76
C ARG A 425 -77.25 52.79 -1.18
N ALA A 426 -78.00 51.93 -0.52
CA ALA A 426 -77.47 50.68 0.04
C ALA A 426 -77.02 49.73 -1.08
N LEU A 427 -77.75 49.69 -2.20
CA LEU A 427 -77.36 48.94 -3.38
C LEU A 427 -76.14 49.56 -4.06
N LEU A 428 -76.03 50.90 -4.16
CA LEU A 428 -74.83 51.57 -4.68
C LEU A 428 -73.60 51.31 -3.81
N ARG A 429 -73.70 51.47 -2.48
CA ARG A 429 -72.59 51.20 -1.57
C ARG A 429 -72.20 49.72 -1.54
N LYS A 430 -73.18 48.80 -1.60
CA LYS A 430 -72.89 47.36 -1.74
C LYS A 430 -72.17 47.06 -3.06
N HIS A 431 -72.53 47.78 -4.12
CA HIS A 431 -71.91 47.65 -5.44
C HIS A 431 -70.50 48.25 -5.49
N GLU A 432 -70.26 49.42 -4.90
CA GLU A 432 -68.92 50.01 -4.75
C GLU A 432 -68.02 49.16 -3.83
N ALA A 433 -68.57 48.60 -2.75
CA ALA A 433 -67.84 47.66 -1.89
C ALA A 433 -67.46 46.38 -2.65
N PHE A 434 -68.34 45.91 -3.55
CA PHE A 434 -68.04 44.79 -4.43
C PHE A 434 -66.97 45.15 -5.47
N GLU A 435 -66.97 46.36 -6.06
CA GLU A 435 -65.91 46.83 -6.96
C GLU A 435 -64.55 46.95 -6.25
N SER A 436 -64.54 47.44 -5.02
CA SER A 436 -63.34 47.50 -4.19
C SER A 436 -62.79 46.11 -3.89
N ASP A 437 -63.66 45.18 -3.46
CA ASP A 437 -63.33 43.75 -3.25
C ASP A 437 -62.82 43.10 -4.53
N LEU A 438 -63.46 43.38 -5.67
CA LEU A 438 -63.02 42.91 -6.99
C LEU A 438 -61.62 43.44 -7.32
N SER A 439 -61.32 44.72 -7.09
CA SER A 439 -59.97 45.24 -7.37
C SER A 439 -58.88 44.66 -6.45
N ALA A 440 -59.20 44.39 -5.18
CA ALA A 440 -58.26 43.78 -4.23
C ALA A 440 -57.91 42.33 -4.58
N HIS A 441 -58.77 41.64 -5.34
CA HIS A 441 -58.54 40.28 -5.79
C HIS A 441 -57.72 40.17 -7.09
N GLN A 442 -57.46 41.29 -7.79
CA GLN A 442 -56.68 41.33 -9.05
C GLN A 442 -55.26 40.77 -8.87
N ASP A 443 -54.51 41.25 -7.88
CA ASP A 443 -53.14 40.81 -7.60
C ASP A 443 -53.05 39.29 -7.33
N ARG A 444 -54.12 38.72 -6.76
CA ARG A 444 -54.18 37.28 -6.51
C ARG A 444 -54.29 36.46 -7.78
N VAL A 445 -55.09 36.91 -8.75
CA VAL A 445 -55.22 36.25 -10.06
C VAL A 445 -53.91 36.34 -10.83
N GLU A 446 -53.24 37.49 -10.79
CA GLU A 446 -51.92 37.68 -11.40
C GLU A 446 -50.85 36.76 -10.78
N GLN A 447 -50.86 36.61 -9.45
CA GLN A 447 -49.96 35.67 -8.76
C GLN A 447 -50.26 34.21 -9.08
N ILE A 448 -51.53 33.82 -9.21
CA ILE A 448 -51.90 32.45 -9.61
C ILE A 448 -51.37 32.15 -11.01
N ALA A 449 -51.51 33.08 -11.95
CA ALA A 449 -50.99 32.95 -13.31
C ALA A 449 -49.45 32.91 -13.35
N ALA A 450 -48.77 33.75 -12.57
CA ALA A 450 -47.32 33.76 -12.48
C ALA A 450 -46.75 32.44 -11.92
N ILE A 451 -47.37 31.91 -10.85
CA ILE A 451 -46.95 30.63 -10.25
C ILE A 451 -47.20 29.47 -11.22
N ALA A 452 -48.34 29.47 -11.94
CA ALA A 452 -48.62 28.45 -12.96
C ALA A 452 -47.58 28.46 -14.09
N GLN A 453 -47.15 29.65 -14.53
CA GLN A 453 -46.11 29.79 -15.54
C GLN A 453 -44.75 29.26 -15.04
N GLU A 454 -44.35 29.60 -13.81
CA GLU A 454 -43.09 29.12 -13.21
C GLU A 454 -43.08 27.59 -13.03
N LEU A 455 -44.21 26.99 -12.66
CA LEU A 455 -44.40 25.53 -12.61
C LEU A 455 -44.22 24.87 -13.98
N ASN A 456 -44.64 25.56 -15.04
CA ASN A 456 -44.51 25.09 -16.42
C ASN A 456 -43.06 25.15 -16.91
N GLU A 457 -42.33 26.22 -16.55
CA GLU A 457 -40.90 26.40 -16.88
C GLU A 457 -40.00 25.34 -16.22
N LEU A 458 -40.44 24.76 -15.09
CA LEU A 458 -39.70 23.72 -14.35
C LEU A 458 -40.09 22.28 -14.73
N ASP A 459 -40.91 22.09 -15.78
CA ASP A 459 -41.44 20.81 -16.27
C ASP A 459 -42.18 20.01 -15.19
N TYR A 460 -43.09 20.66 -14.45
CA TYR A 460 -43.89 19.98 -13.43
C TYR A 460 -44.73 18.84 -14.01
N HIS A 461 -44.76 17.69 -13.32
CA HIS A 461 -45.41 16.47 -13.80
C HIS A 461 -46.92 16.63 -14.08
N ASN A 462 -47.60 17.55 -13.39
CA ASN A 462 -49.01 17.88 -13.58
C ASN A 462 -49.21 19.33 -14.09
N ALA A 463 -48.28 19.85 -14.89
CA ALA A 463 -48.38 21.20 -15.46
C ALA A 463 -49.64 21.38 -16.32
N ILE A 464 -50.10 20.32 -17.00
CA ILE A 464 -51.31 20.36 -17.84
C ILE A 464 -52.54 20.70 -17.00
N GLY A 465 -52.74 20.05 -15.85
CA GLY A 465 -53.88 20.32 -14.97
C GLY A 465 -53.83 21.71 -14.33
N VAL A 466 -52.63 22.17 -13.96
CA VAL A 466 -52.40 23.52 -13.41
C VAL A 466 -52.77 24.60 -14.44
N ASN A 467 -52.36 24.43 -15.70
CA ASN A 467 -52.65 25.38 -16.77
C ASN A 467 -54.15 25.46 -17.11
N GLU A 468 -54.84 24.31 -17.16
CA GLU A 468 -56.29 24.27 -17.41
C GLU A 468 -57.07 24.99 -16.29
N GLN A 469 -56.69 24.74 -15.03
CA GLN A 469 -57.30 25.41 -13.88
C GLN A 469 -57.03 26.92 -13.88
N CYS A 470 -55.80 27.35 -14.20
CA CYS A 470 -55.45 28.76 -14.28
C CYS A 470 -56.26 29.49 -15.38
N GLN A 471 -56.44 28.87 -16.55
CA GLN A 471 -57.20 29.47 -17.65
C GLN A 471 -58.67 29.70 -17.26
N ASN A 472 -59.30 28.71 -16.63
CA ASN A 472 -60.69 28.82 -16.18
C ASN A 472 -60.88 30.00 -15.20
N ILE A 473 -59.92 30.20 -14.29
CA ILE A 473 -59.93 31.32 -13.33
C ILE A 473 -59.83 32.68 -14.04
N CYS A 474 -58.95 32.80 -15.04
CA CYS A 474 -58.82 34.05 -15.82
C CYS A 474 -60.08 34.38 -16.62
N ASP A 475 -60.69 33.37 -17.26
CA ASP A 475 -61.91 33.57 -18.06
C ASP A 475 -63.12 34.00 -17.19
N GLU A 476 -63.24 33.46 -15.97
CA GLU A 476 -64.28 33.88 -15.02
C GLU A 476 -64.07 35.31 -14.51
N TRP A 477 -62.81 35.72 -14.33
CA TRP A 477 -62.43 37.04 -13.86
C TRP A 477 -62.84 38.16 -14.83
N ASP A 478 -62.51 38.01 -16.11
CA ASP A 478 -62.86 38.99 -17.16
C ASP A 478 -64.38 39.20 -17.26
N LYS A 479 -65.15 38.12 -17.09
CA LYS A 479 -66.61 38.15 -17.11
C LYS A 479 -67.19 38.93 -15.92
N LEU A 480 -66.61 38.81 -14.73
CA LEU A 480 -67.02 39.54 -13.53
C LEU A 480 -66.80 41.06 -13.66
N GLY A 481 -65.66 41.47 -14.23
CA GLY A 481 -65.35 42.90 -14.43
C GLY A 481 -66.39 43.64 -15.29
N THR A 482 -66.77 43.04 -16.42
CA THR A 482 -67.73 43.67 -17.36
C THR A 482 -69.15 43.81 -16.81
N LEU A 483 -69.61 42.86 -16.00
CA LEU A 483 -70.95 42.90 -15.39
C LEU A 483 -71.06 43.93 -14.28
N THR A 484 -69.95 44.17 -13.58
CA THR A 484 -69.90 45.08 -12.44
C THR A 484 -70.07 46.55 -12.89
N GLN A 485 -69.33 46.99 -13.90
CA GLN A 485 -69.36 48.37 -14.38
C GLN A 485 -70.77 48.85 -14.84
N LYS A 486 -71.56 47.96 -15.47
CA LYS A 486 -72.93 48.28 -15.94
C LYS A 486 -73.92 48.59 -14.81
N ARG A 487 -73.72 48.00 -13.64
CA ARG A 487 -74.65 48.12 -12.50
C ARG A 487 -74.44 49.42 -11.72
N ARG A 488 -73.20 49.94 -11.68
CA ARG A 488 -72.83 51.21 -11.02
C ARG A 488 -73.54 52.43 -11.61
N GLU A 489 -73.52 52.57 -12.93
CA GLU A 489 -74.07 53.73 -13.64
C GLU A 489 -75.58 53.95 -13.37
N SER A 490 -76.31 52.89 -13.00
CA SER A 490 -77.76 52.93 -12.76
C SER A 490 -78.14 53.45 -11.36
N LEU A 491 -77.18 53.54 -10.43
CA LEU A 491 -77.45 53.72 -8.99
C LEU A 491 -77.10 55.13 -8.45
N GLU A 492 -76.22 55.90 -9.10
CA GLU A 492 -75.71 57.20 -8.61
C GLU A 492 -76.71 58.39 -8.70
N GLN A 493 -77.73 58.35 -9.56
CA GLN A 493 -78.56 59.52 -9.92
C GLN A 493 -79.57 60.03 -8.86
N ARG A 494 -79.83 59.30 -7.77
CA ARG A 494 -81.00 59.55 -6.88
C ARG A 494 -80.68 60.27 -5.55
N THR A 495 -79.41 60.52 -5.24
CA THR A 495 -78.93 60.57 -3.84
C THR A 495 -78.54 61.95 -3.29
N GLU A 496 -78.45 63.02 -4.06
CA GLU A 496 -77.55 64.14 -3.71
C GLU A 496 -77.94 65.08 -2.52
N LYS A 497 -79.20 65.50 -2.31
CA LYS A 497 -79.50 66.71 -1.48
C LYS A 497 -79.79 66.56 0.02
N LEU A 498 -79.91 65.35 0.55
CA LEU A 498 -80.17 65.13 2.00
C LEU A 498 -78.89 64.80 2.79
N LEU A 499 -77.74 64.60 2.12
CA LEU A 499 -76.50 64.09 2.72
C LEU A 499 -75.68 65.15 3.48
N GLU A 500 -75.65 66.41 3.01
CA GLU A 500 -74.63 67.44 3.36
C GLU A 500 -74.45 67.81 4.85
N THR A 501 -75.43 67.62 5.74
CA THR A 501 -75.31 68.02 7.16
C THR A 501 -74.96 66.86 8.11
N MET A 502 -75.48 65.67 7.84
CA MET A 502 -74.94 64.45 8.46
C MET A 502 -73.54 64.16 7.94
N ASP A 503 -73.27 64.63 6.73
CA ASP A 503 -71.97 64.66 6.09
C ASP A 503 -70.90 65.30 7.02
N GLN A 504 -71.12 66.46 7.63
CA GLN A 504 -70.01 67.15 8.31
C GLN A 504 -69.44 66.38 9.53
N LEU A 505 -70.29 65.71 10.32
CA LEU A 505 -69.89 65.01 11.55
C LEU A 505 -69.37 63.60 11.26
N TYR A 506 -69.93 62.94 10.26
CA TYR A 506 -69.37 61.70 9.76
C TYR A 506 -68.04 61.91 9.03
N LEU A 507 -67.82 63.08 8.40
CA LEU A 507 -66.53 63.45 7.84
C LEU A 507 -65.45 63.56 8.93
N GLU A 508 -65.79 64.06 10.12
CA GLU A 508 -64.86 64.17 11.25
C GLU A 508 -64.55 62.79 11.87
N PHE A 509 -65.55 61.90 12.00
CA PHE A 509 -65.32 60.51 12.38
C PHE A 509 -64.43 59.79 11.36
N ALA A 510 -64.74 59.89 10.06
CA ALA A 510 -63.96 59.27 9.00
C ALA A 510 -62.52 59.81 8.93
N LYS A 511 -62.33 61.11 9.14
CA LYS A 511 -61.00 61.74 9.14
C LYS A 511 -60.07 61.20 10.23
N ARG A 512 -60.61 60.75 11.37
CA ARG A 512 -59.82 60.18 12.48
C ARG A 512 -59.82 58.64 12.46
N ALA A 513 -60.93 58.02 12.08
CA ALA A 513 -61.08 56.57 12.00
C ALA A 513 -60.27 55.97 10.85
N ALA A 514 -60.17 56.63 9.69
CA ALA A 514 -59.42 56.07 8.55
C ALA A 514 -57.90 55.97 8.82
N PRO A 515 -57.19 57.03 9.30
CA PRO A 515 -55.78 56.90 9.66
C PRO A 515 -55.55 55.91 10.81
N PHE A 516 -56.45 55.85 11.79
CA PHE A 516 -56.36 54.92 12.90
C PHE A 516 -56.60 53.47 12.48
N ASN A 517 -57.52 53.23 11.53
CA ASN A 517 -57.73 51.92 10.93
C ASN A 517 -56.55 51.49 10.08
N ASN A 518 -55.98 52.39 9.27
CA ASN A 518 -54.76 52.10 8.52
C ASN A 518 -53.59 51.79 9.45
N TRP A 519 -53.48 52.49 10.58
CA TRP A 519 -52.51 52.15 11.61
C TRP A 519 -52.76 50.76 12.21
N MET A 520 -54.02 50.38 12.49
CA MET A 520 -54.34 49.03 12.99
C MET A 520 -54.09 47.94 11.96
N GLU A 521 -54.37 48.19 10.67
CA GLU A 521 -54.08 47.26 9.58
C GLU A 521 -52.58 47.11 9.38
N GLY A 522 -51.83 48.22 9.34
CA GLY A 522 -50.37 48.19 9.31
C GLY A 522 -49.78 47.49 10.54
N ALA A 523 -50.31 47.74 11.74
CA ALA A 523 -49.89 47.03 12.94
C ALA A 523 -50.19 45.52 12.86
N MET A 524 -51.33 45.11 12.30
CA MET A 524 -51.65 43.69 12.09
C MET A 524 -50.71 43.05 11.05
N GLU A 525 -50.42 43.75 9.96
CA GLU A 525 -49.45 43.31 8.95
C GLU A 525 -48.06 43.16 9.56
N ASP A 526 -47.54 44.19 10.25
CA ASP A 526 -46.23 44.17 10.90
C ASP A 526 -46.09 43.06 11.95
N LEU A 527 -47.16 42.78 12.70
CA LEU A 527 -47.19 41.71 13.71
C LEU A 527 -47.22 40.32 13.08
N GLN A 528 -47.82 40.19 11.89
CA GLN A 528 -47.94 38.93 11.14
C GLN A 528 -46.84 38.74 10.09
N ASP A 529 -45.98 39.75 9.89
CA ASP A 529 -44.93 39.73 8.88
C ASP A 529 -43.93 38.60 9.09
N MET A 530 -43.56 37.93 8.01
CA MET A 530 -42.64 36.79 8.05
C MET A 530 -41.20 37.31 7.95
N PHE A 531 -40.41 37.07 8.99
CA PHE A 531 -39.01 37.51 9.03
C PHE A 531 -38.06 36.33 8.85
N ILE A 532 -36.92 36.61 8.20
CA ILE A 532 -35.79 35.68 8.07
C ILE A 532 -34.58 36.37 8.70
N VAL A 533 -33.93 35.69 9.63
CA VAL A 533 -32.74 36.18 10.33
C VAL A 533 -31.66 35.12 10.31
N HIS A 534 -30.41 35.56 10.21
CA HIS A 534 -29.23 34.70 10.16
C HIS A 534 -28.25 34.98 11.31
N THR A 535 -28.50 36.05 12.08
CA THR A 535 -27.67 36.47 13.20
C THR A 535 -28.48 36.84 14.44
N ILE A 536 -27.83 36.75 15.61
CA ILE A 536 -28.42 37.18 16.89
C ILE A 536 -28.71 38.68 16.89
N ASP A 537 -27.86 39.49 16.24
CA ASP A 537 -28.03 40.95 16.22
C ASP A 537 -29.28 41.36 15.42
N GLU A 538 -29.56 40.69 14.30
CA GLU A 538 -30.77 40.92 13.50
C GLU A 538 -32.05 40.64 14.28
N ILE A 539 -32.12 39.51 15.00
CA ILE A 539 -33.30 39.19 15.82
C ILE A 539 -33.42 40.13 17.02
N GLN A 540 -32.30 40.59 17.59
CA GLN A 540 -32.33 41.56 18.69
C GLN A 540 -32.85 42.94 18.24
N ILE A 541 -32.56 43.35 17.01
CA ILE A 541 -33.11 44.58 16.40
C ILE A 541 -34.63 44.44 16.25
N LEU A 542 -35.11 43.29 15.75
CA LEU A 542 -36.56 43.01 15.61
C LEU A 542 -37.27 43.00 16.97
N ILE A 543 -36.68 42.38 18.00
CA ILE A 543 -37.22 42.41 19.37
C ILE A 543 -37.28 43.85 19.89
N THR A 544 -36.24 44.64 19.68
CA THR A 544 -36.20 46.04 20.13
C THR A 544 -37.25 46.89 19.42
N ALA A 545 -37.45 46.69 18.11
CA ALA A 545 -38.50 47.35 17.34
C ALA A 545 -39.90 46.96 17.86
N HIS A 546 -40.10 45.69 18.19
CA HIS A 546 -41.37 45.22 18.76
C HIS A 546 -41.64 45.79 20.17
N GLU A 547 -40.63 45.92 21.03
CA GLU A 547 -40.74 46.60 22.33
C GLU A 547 -41.10 48.08 22.18
N GLN A 548 -40.50 48.78 21.21
CA GLN A 548 -40.86 50.16 20.90
C GLN A 548 -42.30 50.28 20.39
N PHE A 549 -42.75 49.34 19.56
CA PHE A 549 -44.14 49.27 19.13
C PHE A 549 -45.09 49.10 20.33
N LYS A 550 -44.78 48.18 21.26
CA LYS A 550 -45.59 47.96 22.48
C LYS A 550 -45.72 49.23 23.33
N ALA A 551 -44.71 50.10 23.36
CA ALA A 551 -44.77 51.38 24.06
C ALA A 551 -45.82 52.35 23.46
N THR A 552 -46.11 52.26 22.16
CA THR A 552 -47.12 53.11 21.48
C THR A 552 -48.57 52.65 21.72
N LEU A 553 -48.79 51.41 22.19
CA LEU A 553 -50.13 50.85 22.38
C LEU A 553 -50.97 51.62 23.40
N ALA A 554 -50.36 52.21 24.43
CA ALA A 554 -51.08 53.00 25.41
C ALA A 554 -51.66 54.29 24.82
N GLU A 555 -50.91 54.95 23.93
CA GLU A 555 -51.36 56.16 23.23
C GLU A 555 -52.42 55.83 22.17
N ALA A 556 -52.26 54.70 21.47
CA ALA A 556 -53.24 54.23 20.50
C ALA A 556 -54.59 53.85 21.15
N ASP A 557 -54.60 53.28 22.36
CA ASP A 557 -55.84 53.01 23.09
C ASP A 557 -56.56 54.30 23.49
N ALA A 558 -55.81 55.38 23.79
CA ALA A 558 -56.40 56.69 24.07
C ALA A 558 -57.06 57.30 22.83
N GLU A 559 -56.45 57.18 21.64
CA GLU A 559 -57.02 57.67 20.37
C GLU A 559 -58.29 56.88 19.99
N LYS A 560 -58.30 55.56 20.20
CA LYS A 560 -59.50 54.72 20.06
C LYS A 560 -60.67 55.26 20.87
N GLN A 561 -60.45 55.60 22.15
CA GLN A 561 -61.53 56.11 23.02
C GLN A 561 -62.09 57.45 22.51
N ALA A 562 -61.25 58.32 21.97
CA ALA A 562 -61.68 59.59 21.38
C ALA A 562 -62.52 59.41 20.10
N ILE A 563 -62.14 58.48 19.22
CA ILE A 563 -62.90 58.14 18.00
C ILE A 563 -64.29 57.57 18.34
N LEU A 564 -64.36 56.69 19.34
CA LEU A 564 -65.63 56.14 19.81
C LEU A 564 -66.56 57.22 20.42
N GLY A 565 -65.99 58.29 20.99
CA GLY A 565 -66.74 59.44 21.50
C GLY A 565 -67.51 60.21 20.42
N ILE A 566 -66.91 60.42 19.24
CA ILE A 566 -67.52 61.15 18.11
C ILE A 566 -68.72 60.40 17.54
N HIS A 567 -68.61 59.06 17.41
CA HIS A 567 -69.71 58.22 16.94
C HIS A 567 -70.94 58.27 17.85
N ASN A 568 -70.73 58.33 19.17
CA ASN A 568 -71.81 58.41 20.15
C ASN A 568 -72.61 59.74 20.03
N GLU A 569 -71.96 60.83 19.61
CA GLU A 569 -72.60 62.13 19.37
C GLU A 569 -73.49 62.10 18.10
N VAL A 570 -73.09 61.35 17.06
CA VAL A 570 -73.88 61.17 15.84
C VAL A 570 -75.12 60.30 16.08
N GLN A 571 -75.01 59.22 16.87
CA GLN A 571 -76.18 58.40 17.25
C GLN A 571 -77.26 59.21 18.00
N LYS A 572 -76.86 60.22 18.76
CA LYS A 572 -77.76 61.14 19.49
C LYS A 572 -78.58 62.04 18.55
N ILE A 573 -78.01 62.47 17.42
CA ILE A 573 -78.69 63.28 16.39
C ILE A 573 -79.71 62.43 15.61
N VAL A 574 -79.36 61.18 15.29
CA VAL A 574 -80.24 60.22 14.60
C VAL A 574 -81.49 59.88 15.44
N GLN A 575 -81.34 59.69 16.76
CA GLN A 575 -82.47 59.44 17.66
C GLN A 575 -83.44 60.64 17.76
N THR A 576 -82.96 61.87 17.56
CA THR A 576 -83.75 63.09 17.80
C THR A 576 -84.74 63.41 16.67
N TYR A 577 -84.41 63.09 15.42
CA TYR A 577 -85.23 63.45 14.24
C TYR A 577 -86.12 62.33 13.70
N SER A 578 -86.18 61.17 14.37
CA SER A 578 -87.03 60.01 14.02
C SER A 578 -87.02 59.65 12.53
N ILE A 579 -85.85 59.82 11.90
CA ILE A 579 -85.63 59.42 10.52
C ILE A 579 -85.57 57.90 10.54
N THR A 580 -86.53 57.22 9.93
CA THR A 580 -86.52 55.76 9.78
C THR A 580 -85.60 55.39 8.63
N ALA A 581 -84.32 55.56 8.89
CA ALA A 581 -83.23 55.00 8.12
C ALA A 581 -82.08 54.84 9.11
N THR A 582 -81.49 53.65 9.16
CA THR A 582 -80.17 53.43 9.74
C THR A 582 -79.16 54.27 8.97
N TRP A 583 -79.06 55.55 9.34
CA TRP A 583 -77.95 56.38 8.89
C TRP A 583 -76.70 55.80 9.54
N SER A 584 -75.90 55.12 8.71
CA SER A 584 -74.54 54.70 8.97
C SER A 584 -73.62 55.63 8.22
N ASP A 585 -72.46 55.89 8.82
CA ASP A 585 -71.43 56.83 8.35
C ASP A 585 -71.24 56.80 6.83
N PRO A 586 -71.46 57.94 6.12
CA PRO A 586 -71.24 58.04 4.68
C PRO A 586 -69.78 58.06 4.23
N TYR A 587 -68.81 58.35 5.09
CA TYR A 587 -67.41 58.56 4.70
C TYR A 587 -66.43 57.58 5.33
N SER A 588 -66.89 56.83 6.33
CA SER A 588 -66.14 55.75 6.92
C SER A 588 -66.90 54.44 6.73
N THR A 589 -66.30 53.49 6.03
CA THR A 589 -66.75 52.09 6.00
C THR A 589 -66.50 51.37 7.33
N ILE A 590 -65.70 51.97 8.20
CA ILE A 590 -65.17 51.35 9.41
C ILE A 590 -66.16 51.57 10.56
N SER A 591 -66.75 50.47 11.04
CA SER A 591 -67.70 50.54 12.16
C SER A 591 -66.98 50.67 13.51
N PRO A 592 -67.59 51.30 14.53
CA PRO A 592 -67.03 51.34 15.88
C PRO A 592 -66.81 49.94 16.48
N GLU A 593 -67.59 48.96 16.06
CA GLU A 593 -67.47 47.56 16.47
C GLU A 593 -66.29 46.88 15.76
N GLU A 594 -66.04 47.19 14.48
CA GLU A 594 -64.84 46.76 13.76
C GLU A 594 -63.57 47.38 14.32
N ILE A 595 -63.58 48.66 14.73
CA ILE A 595 -62.44 49.28 15.42
C ILE A 595 -62.14 48.53 16.73
N ARG A 596 -63.16 48.11 17.48
CA ARG A 596 -62.97 47.28 18.68
C ARG A 596 -62.44 45.89 18.33
N ALA A 597 -63.01 45.24 17.32
CA ALA A 597 -62.60 43.89 16.93
C ALA A 597 -61.17 43.85 16.38
N LYS A 598 -60.78 44.82 15.54
CA LYS A 598 -59.40 44.98 15.03
C LYS A 598 -58.43 45.31 16.16
N TRP A 599 -58.82 46.20 17.09
CA TRP A 599 -58.02 46.48 18.28
C TRP A 599 -57.79 45.25 19.15
N ASP A 600 -58.83 44.44 19.37
CA ASP A 600 -58.72 43.20 20.14
C ASP A 600 -57.84 42.18 19.42
N LYS A 601 -57.90 42.12 18.08
CA LYS A 601 -57.02 41.29 17.25
C LYS A 601 -55.56 41.75 17.29
N VAL A 602 -55.29 43.06 17.22
CA VAL A 602 -53.94 43.63 17.45
C VAL A 602 -53.43 43.24 18.84
N LYS A 603 -54.24 43.38 19.90
CA LYS A 603 -53.86 42.94 21.24
C LYS A 603 -53.61 41.45 21.37
N GLN A 604 -54.31 40.62 20.59
CA GLN A 604 -54.11 39.17 20.57
C GLN A 604 -52.83 38.76 19.82
N LEU A 605 -52.46 39.51 18.76
CA LEU A 605 -51.28 39.25 17.94
C LEU A 605 -49.97 39.65 18.64
N VAL A 606 -49.99 40.66 19.51
CA VAL A 606 -48.81 41.12 20.25
C VAL A 606 -48.13 39.99 21.05
N PRO A 607 -48.82 39.23 21.92
CA PRO A 607 -48.20 38.08 22.61
C PRO A 607 -47.74 36.96 21.69
N GLN A 608 -48.42 36.75 20.55
CA GLN A 608 -48.02 35.72 19.57
C GLN A 608 -46.71 36.11 18.89
N ARG A 609 -46.56 37.39 18.54
CA ARG A 609 -45.33 37.94 17.99
C ARG A 609 -44.18 37.87 18.99
N ASP A 610 -44.43 38.20 20.25
CA ASP A 610 -43.45 38.04 21.34
C ASP A 610 -42.94 36.58 21.42
N SER A 611 -43.84 35.59 21.36
CA SER A 611 -43.46 34.16 21.39
C SER A 611 -42.63 33.77 20.17
N ALA A 612 -43.04 34.18 18.96
CA ALA A 612 -42.33 33.86 17.72
C ALA A 612 -40.91 34.47 17.69
N LEU A 613 -40.76 35.72 18.12
CA LEU A 613 -39.46 36.38 18.24
C LEU A 613 -38.57 35.70 19.28
N GLN A 614 -39.15 35.24 20.39
CA GLN A 614 -38.41 34.53 21.43
C GLN A 614 -37.96 33.13 20.97
N GLU A 615 -38.80 32.39 20.27
CA GLU A 615 -38.45 31.09 19.67
C GLU A 615 -37.31 31.23 18.66
N GLU A 616 -37.36 32.27 17.82
CA GLU A 616 -36.28 32.58 16.89
C GLU A 616 -34.99 32.95 17.63
N LEU A 617 -35.08 33.80 18.66
CA LEU A 617 -33.91 34.17 19.46
C LEU A 617 -33.22 32.94 20.08
N VAL A 618 -34.01 31.99 20.60
CA VAL A 618 -33.49 30.72 21.13
C VAL A 618 -32.81 29.92 20.02
N ARG A 619 -33.40 29.85 18.82
CA ARG A 619 -32.80 29.17 17.67
C ARG A 619 -31.47 29.82 17.27
N GLN A 620 -31.40 31.14 17.18
CA GLN A 620 -30.17 31.87 16.85
C GLN A 620 -29.09 31.70 17.92
N HIS A 621 -29.46 31.64 19.21
CA HIS A 621 -28.52 31.28 20.28
C HIS A 621 -28.00 29.85 20.16
N SER A 622 -28.85 28.89 19.81
CA SER A 622 -28.44 27.51 19.54
C SER A 622 -27.47 27.43 18.37
N ASN A 623 -27.77 28.16 17.28
CA ASN A 623 -26.92 28.24 16.09
C ASN A 623 -25.53 28.83 16.41
N GLU A 624 -25.49 29.91 17.19
CA GLU A 624 -24.23 30.50 17.65
C GLU A 624 -23.46 29.56 18.60
N HIS A 625 -24.15 28.77 19.42
CA HIS A 625 -23.52 27.76 20.25
C HIS A 625 -22.84 26.68 19.42
N LEU A 626 -23.53 26.15 18.39
CA LEU A 626 -22.97 25.18 17.46
C LEU A 626 -21.76 25.76 16.70
N ARG A 627 -21.85 27.00 16.18
CA ARG A 627 -20.73 27.69 15.53
C ARG A 627 -19.50 27.75 16.45
N ARG A 628 -19.67 28.11 17.72
CA ARG A 628 -18.57 28.16 18.70
C ARG A 628 -18.04 26.79 19.06
N GLN A 629 -18.90 25.79 19.20
CA GLN A 629 -18.49 24.43 19.54
C GLN A 629 -17.59 23.85 18.45
N PHE A 630 -18.02 23.94 17.19
CA PHE A 630 -17.23 23.53 16.04
C PHE A 630 -15.91 24.31 15.98
N ALA A 631 -15.96 25.64 16.11
CA ALA A 631 -14.77 26.47 16.03
C ALA A 631 -13.75 26.16 17.13
N ASN A 632 -14.20 25.94 18.37
CA ASN A 632 -13.31 25.57 19.48
C ASN A 632 -12.58 24.26 19.21
N GLN A 633 -13.27 23.25 18.66
CA GLN A 633 -12.64 21.99 18.30
C GLN A 633 -11.71 22.14 17.08
N ALA A 634 -12.17 22.79 16.01
CA ALA A 634 -11.39 23.00 14.79
C ALA A 634 -10.10 23.79 15.05
N ASN A 635 -10.16 24.82 15.91
CA ASN A 635 -9.00 25.63 16.30
C ASN A 635 -7.96 24.87 17.15
N ILE A 636 -8.33 23.71 17.72
CA ILE A 636 -7.39 22.81 18.40
C ILE A 636 -6.84 21.79 17.40
N ILE A 637 -7.73 21.18 16.60
CA ILE A 637 -7.39 20.09 15.68
C ILE A 637 -6.51 20.59 14.53
N GLY A 638 -6.83 21.72 13.90
CA GLY A 638 -6.07 22.27 12.77
C GLY A 638 -4.58 22.48 13.10
N PRO A 639 -4.23 23.26 14.14
CA PRO A 639 -2.85 23.42 14.57
C PRO A 639 -2.18 22.14 15.05
N TRP A 640 -2.95 21.20 15.63
CA TRP A 640 -2.42 19.89 16.03
C TRP A 640 -1.97 19.08 14.81
N ILE A 641 -2.78 19.05 13.74
CA ILE A 641 -2.44 18.37 12.48
C ILE A 641 -1.18 19.00 11.88
N GLN A 642 -1.12 20.34 11.83
CA GLN A 642 0.04 21.04 11.28
C GLN A 642 1.32 20.76 12.08
N ARG A 643 1.26 20.82 13.41
CA ARG A 643 2.39 20.47 14.27
C ARG A 643 2.83 19.02 14.07
N LYS A 644 1.89 18.08 13.93
CA LYS A 644 2.23 16.67 13.68
C LYS A 644 2.85 16.45 12.30
N MET A 645 2.39 17.16 11.28
CA MET A 645 3.07 17.14 9.98
C MET A 645 4.50 17.70 10.09
N GLU A 646 4.69 18.81 10.81
CA GLU A 646 6.02 19.40 11.05
C GLU A 646 6.93 18.48 11.87
N GLU A 647 6.40 17.78 12.88
CA GLU A 647 7.13 16.78 13.68
C GLU A 647 7.51 15.55 12.86
N ILE A 648 6.64 15.08 11.95
CA ILE A 648 6.96 13.97 11.04
C ILE A 648 8.04 14.42 10.04
N ALA A 649 7.88 15.60 9.46
CA ALA A 649 8.87 16.17 8.54
C ALA A 649 10.23 16.39 9.22
N SER A 650 10.24 16.90 10.46
CA SER A 650 11.49 17.09 11.22
C SER A 650 12.09 15.77 11.71
N SER A 651 11.28 14.75 12.00
CA SER A 651 11.79 13.42 12.34
C SER A 651 12.53 12.74 11.17
N SER A 652 12.18 13.10 9.94
CA SER A 652 12.93 12.70 8.74
C SER A 652 14.26 13.48 8.58
N ILE A 653 14.42 14.63 9.26
CA ILE A 653 15.60 15.50 9.15
C ILE A 653 16.56 15.29 10.34
N ASP A 654 16.05 15.07 11.56
CA ASP A 654 16.82 14.74 12.77
C ASP A 654 17.34 13.29 12.71
N MET A 655 18.30 13.08 11.82
CA MET A 655 18.90 11.80 11.45
C MET A 655 20.11 11.44 12.32
N SER A 656 19.97 11.62 13.63
CA SER A 656 20.95 11.18 14.64
C SER A 656 20.32 10.05 15.46
N GLY A 657 20.45 8.82 14.97
CA GLY A 657 20.00 7.62 15.68
C GLY A 657 19.79 6.40 14.77
N PRO A 658 19.59 5.20 15.36
CA PRO A 658 19.23 3.98 14.64
C PRO A 658 17.94 4.15 13.82
N LEU A 659 17.87 3.56 12.62
CA LEU A 659 16.65 3.52 11.81
C LEU A 659 15.50 2.84 12.56
N GLU A 660 15.81 1.90 13.45
CA GLU A 660 14.86 1.24 14.35
C GLU A 660 14.21 2.22 15.35
N ASP A 661 14.98 3.16 15.87
CA ASP A 661 14.47 4.17 16.81
C ASP A 661 13.59 5.18 16.09
N GLN A 662 13.92 5.52 14.84
CA GLN A 662 13.07 6.36 14.00
C GLN A 662 11.77 5.65 13.63
N MET A 663 11.83 4.37 13.25
CA MET A 663 10.64 3.55 13.00
C MET A 663 9.76 3.44 14.25
N ASN A 664 10.35 3.24 15.43
CA ASN A 664 9.59 3.20 16.68
C ASN A 664 8.95 4.55 17.03
N LYS A 665 9.63 5.68 16.74
CA LYS A 665 9.05 7.03 16.89
C LYS A 665 7.88 7.24 15.93
N LEU A 666 8.01 6.84 14.66
CA LEU A 666 6.92 6.93 13.69
C LEU A 666 5.73 6.04 14.06
N LYS A 667 5.96 4.80 14.52
CA LYS A 667 4.90 3.93 15.04
C LYS A 667 4.18 4.52 16.25
N ASN A 668 4.90 5.19 17.14
CA ASN A 668 4.29 5.92 18.26
C ASN A 668 3.45 7.11 17.76
N TYR A 669 3.92 7.85 16.74
CA TYR A 669 3.11 8.89 16.11
C TYR A 669 1.87 8.34 15.43
N GLU A 670 1.95 7.19 14.77
CA GLU A 670 0.81 6.48 14.19
C GLU A 670 -0.23 6.12 15.26
N GLU A 671 0.19 5.55 16.39
CA GLU A 671 -0.70 5.24 17.52
C GLU A 671 -1.36 6.49 18.10
N ILE A 672 -0.60 7.59 18.23
CA ILE A 672 -1.11 8.89 18.66
C ILE A 672 -2.16 9.43 17.68
N ILE A 673 -1.92 9.30 16.37
CA ILE A 673 -2.86 9.72 15.32
C ILE A 673 -4.14 8.87 15.36
N ILE A 674 -4.03 7.56 15.47
CA ILE A 674 -5.19 6.65 15.58
C ILE A 674 -6.03 7.01 16.80
N ASN A 675 -5.41 7.25 17.95
CA ASN A 675 -6.14 7.64 19.17
C ASN A 675 -6.82 9.01 19.03
N TYR A 676 -6.21 9.94 18.27
CA TYR A 676 -6.77 11.27 18.02
C TYR A 676 -7.94 11.26 17.02
N LYS A 677 -8.15 10.17 16.27
CA LYS A 677 -9.26 10.02 15.31
C LYS A 677 -10.63 10.27 15.94
N SER A 678 -10.85 9.84 17.19
CA SER A 678 -12.13 10.07 17.88
C SER A 678 -12.49 11.57 17.99
N ASN A 679 -11.50 12.46 18.06
CA ASN A 679 -11.74 13.90 18.12
C ASN A 679 -12.13 14.48 16.76
N VAL A 680 -11.57 13.94 15.67
CA VAL A 680 -11.96 14.31 14.30
C VAL A 680 -13.39 13.84 14.02
N ASP A 681 -13.74 12.64 14.46
CA ASP A 681 -15.11 12.10 14.30
C ASP A 681 -16.15 12.91 15.11
N LYS A 682 -15.77 13.47 16.28
CA LYS A 682 -16.62 14.42 17.03
C LYS A 682 -16.82 15.73 16.28
N LEU A 683 -15.76 16.29 15.70
CA LEU A 683 -15.85 17.50 14.89
C LEU A 683 -16.75 17.30 13.66
N GLU A 684 -16.68 16.12 13.04
CA GLU A 684 -17.55 15.74 11.93
C GLU A 684 -19.03 15.70 12.38
N GLY A 685 -19.32 15.16 13.57
CA GLY A 685 -20.66 15.22 14.17
C GLY A 685 -21.14 16.65 14.44
N ASP A 686 -20.27 17.53 14.94
CA ASP A 686 -20.60 18.94 15.16
C ASP A 686 -20.87 19.68 13.83
N ASN A 687 -20.11 19.35 12.78
CA ASN A 687 -20.35 19.87 11.43
C ASN A 687 -21.68 19.39 10.85
N GLN A 688 -22.05 18.13 11.10
CA GLN A 688 -23.35 17.60 10.68
C GLN A 688 -24.51 18.39 11.32
N LEU A 689 -24.45 18.66 12.62
CA LEU A 689 -25.47 19.46 13.32
C LEU A 689 -25.57 20.89 12.76
N ILE A 690 -24.44 21.50 12.39
CA ILE A 690 -24.39 22.83 11.75
C ILE A 690 -25.07 22.81 10.37
N GLN A 691 -24.82 21.78 9.56
CA GLN A 691 -25.43 21.62 8.25
C GLN A 691 -26.94 21.34 8.33
N GLU A 692 -27.37 20.50 9.28
CA GLU A 692 -28.79 20.23 9.55
C GLU A 692 -29.52 21.51 10.02
N ALA A 693 -28.81 22.39 10.75
CA ALA A 693 -29.31 23.71 11.14
C ALA A 693 -29.22 24.78 10.03
N LEU A 694 -28.79 24.41 8.82
CA LEU A 694 -28.64 25.29 7.64
C LEU A 694 -27.68 26.47 7.85
N ILE A 695 -26.65 26.27 8.68
CA ILE A 695 -25.61 27.26 8.94
C ILE A 695 -24.40 26.95 8.04
N PHE A 696 -24.01 27.89 7.19
CA PHE A 696 -22.88 27.71 6.26
C PHE A 696 -21.69 28.61 6.57
N ASP A 697 -21.86 29.58 7.46
CA ASP A 697 -20.82 30.52 7.86
C ASP A 697 -20.42 30.31 9.33
N ASN A 698 -19.12 30.40 9.59
CA ASN A 698 -18.59 30.38 10.94
C ASN A 698 -17.48 31.42 11.10
N LYS A 699 -17.80 32.54 11.73
CA LYS A 699 -16.86 33.65 12.01
C LYS A 699 -15.81 33.33 13.08
N HIS A 700 -15.95 32.22 13.81
CA HIS A 700 -15.09 31.90 14.96
C HIS A 700 -13.89 31.04 14.60
N THR A 701 -13.78 30.57 13.36
CA THR A 701 -12.64 29.79 12.89
C THR A 701 -12.36 30.05 11.41
N ASN A 702 -11.09 29.99 11.04
CA ASN A 702 -10.66 30.00 9.64
C ASN A 702 -10.58 28.57 9.06
N TYR A 703 -10.69 27.55 9.92
CA TYR A 703 -10.69 26.16 9.49
C TYR A 703 -12.11 25.75 9.11
N THR A 704 -12.29 25.41 7.84
CA THR A 704 -13.50 24.71 7.38
C THR A 704 -13.32 23.21 7.59
N MET A 705 -14.42 22.45 7.62
CA MET A 705 -14.34 21.01 7.76
C MET A 705 -13.48 20.36 6.66
N GLU A 706 -13.54 20.92 5.44
CA GLU A 706 -12.73 20.47 4.32
C GLU A 706 -11.22 20.62 4.57
N HIS A 707 -10.78 21.75 5.15
CA HIS A 707 -9.37 21.93 5.51
C HIS A 707 -8.91 20.87 6.54
N ILE A 708 -9.77 20.50 7.49
CA ILE A 708 -9.45 19.48 8.49
C ILE A 708 -9.40 18.08 7.87
N ARG A 709 -10.34 17.75 6.97
CA ARG A 709 -10.35 16.45 6.25
C ARG A 709 -9.10 16.28 5.39
N VAL A 710 -8.82 17.26 4.52
CA VAL A 710 -7.64 17.23 3.65
C VAL A 710 -6.36 17.20 4.49
N GLY A 711 -6.27 18.01 5.55
CA GLY A 711 -5.13 18.00 6.46
C GLY A 711 -4.94 16.65 7.15
N TRP A 712 -6.02 16.00 7.58
CA TRP A 712 -5.98 14.70 8.24
C TRP A 712 -5.60 13.56 7.29
N GLU A 713 -6.19 13.53 6.09
CA GLU A 713 -5.85 12.56 5.04
C GLU A 713 -4.40 12.72 4.57
N LEU A 714 -3.94 13.97 4.42
CA LEU A 714 -2.56 14.27 4.09
C LEU A 714 -1.60 13.83 5.21
N LEU A 715 -1.99 14.00 6.48
CA LEU A 715 -1.20 13.53 7.62
C LEU A 715 -1.04 12.00 7.60
N LEU A 716 -2.15 11.26 7.37
CA LEU A 716 -2.15 9.80 7.29
C LEU A 716 -1.31 9.27 6.12
N THR A 717 -1.44 9.89 4.94
CA THR A 717 -0.63 9.51 3.78
C THR A 717 0.85 9.88 3.98
N THR A 718 1.15 11.01 4.62
CA THR A 718 2.53 11.42 4.90
C THR A 718 3.20 10.48 5.87
N ILE A 719 2.56 10.08 6.97
CA ILE A 719 3.14 9.13 7.93
C ILE A 719 3.32 7.75 7.31
N ALA A 720 2.35 7.27 6.52
CA ALA A 720 2.47 5.98 5.83
C ALA A 720 3.63 6.00 4.83
N ARG A 721 3.78 7.09 4.07
CA ARG A 721 4.88 7.28 3.13
C ARG A 721 6.24 7.30 3.84
N THR A 722 6.40 8.09 4.91
CA THR A 722 7.68 8.17 5.63
C THR A 722 8.02 6.87 6.35
N MET A 723 7.03 6.17 6.91
CA MET A 723 7.24 4.82 7.47
C MET A 723 7.74 3.86 6.39
N ASN A 724 7.11 3.84 5.21
CA ASN A 724 7.53 2.97 4.11
C ASN A 724 8.95 3.34 3.61
N GLU A 725 9.29 4.63 3.54
CA GLU A 725 10.65 5.08 3.20
C GLU A 725 11.70 4.54 4.19
N ILE A 726 11.44 4.60 5.50
CA ILE A 726 12.35 4.05 6.51
C ILE A 726 12.38 2.51 6.46
N GLU A 727 11.24 1.86 6.27
CA GLU A 727 11.16 0.40 6.15
C GLU A 727 11.95 -0.11 4.94
N THR A 728 11.85 0.61 3.81
CA THR A 728 12.64 0.37 2.61
C THR A 728 14.14 0.56 2.86
N GLN A 729 14.53 1.56 3.65
CA GLN A 729 15.93 1.77 4.07
C GLN A 729 16.44 0.64 4.98
N ILE A 730 15.63 0.18 5.94
CA ILE A 730 15.96 -0.96 6.82
C ILE A 730 16.14 -2.22 5.99
N LEU A 731 15.21 -2.51 5.08
CA LEU A 731 15.30 -3.64 4.15
C LEU A 731 16.56 -3.57 3.28
N THR A 732 16.91 -2.38 2.76
CA THR A 732 18.13 -2.20 1.96
C THR A 732 19.39 -2.50 2.77
N ARG A 733 19.45 -2.00 4.01
CA ARG A 733 20.57 -2.26 4.93
C ARG A 733 20.69 -3.75 5.24
N ASP A 734 19.59 -4.40 5.61
CA ASP A 734 19.55 -5.79 6.06
C ASP A 734 19.81 -6.77 4.90
N ALA A 735 19.29 -6.47 3.70
CA ALA A 735 19.50 -7.28 2.50
C ALA A 735 20.94 -7.19 1.99
N LYS A 736 21.59 -6.02 2.12
CA LYS A 736 22.96 -5.79 1.64
C LYS A 736 24.03 -6.06 2.70
N GLY A 737 23.65 -6.41 3.94
CA GLY A 737 24.58 -6.75 5.03
C GLY A 737 25.43 -5.56 5.52
N ILE A 738 24.99 -4.33 5.30
CA ILE A 738 25.74 -3.11 5.62
C ILE A 738 25.66 -2.86 7.13
N THR A 739 26.81 -2.61 7.77
CA THR A 739 26.81 -2.28 9.19
C THR A 739 26.21 -0.88 9.42
N GLN A 740 25.61 -0.68 10.59
CA GLN A 740 24.98 0.60 10.94
C GLN A 740 25.98 1.76 10.91
N GLU A 741 27.26 1.50 11.18
CA GLU A 741 28.35 2.47 11.09
C GLU A 741 28.65 2.86 9.64
N GLN A 742 28.72 1.91 8.70
CA GLN A 742 28.94 2.18 7.28
C GLN A 742 27.76 2.95 6.64
N MET A 743 26.52 2.59 7.01
CA MET A 743 25.34 3.32 6.56
C MET A 743 25.35 4.77 7.05
N ASN A 744 25.76 4.98 8.32
CA ASN A 744 25.90 6.31 8.89
C ASN A 744 27.05 7.11 8.25
N GLU A 745 28.15 6.46 7.86
CA GLU A 745 29.23 7.09 7.08
C GLU A 745 28.75 7.51 5.70
N PHE A 746 28.08 6.63 4.94
CA PHE A 746 27.54 6.99 3.62
C PHE A 746 26.53 8.13 3.71
N ARG A 747 25.71 8.16 4.76
CA ARG A 747 24.74 9.23 5.02
C ARG A 747 25.42 10.53 5.45
N ALA A 748 26.44 10.47 6.29
CA ALA A 748 27.24 11.63 6.68
C ALA A 748 28.00 12.22 5.49
N SER A 749 28.55 11.37 4.61
CA SER A 749 29.16 11.79 3.35
C SER A 749 28.13 12.42 2.42
N PHE A 750 26.96 11.81 2.22
CA PHE A 750 25.90 12.37 1.37
C PHE A 750 25.45 13.75 1.87
N ASN A 751 25.18 13.90 3.18
CA ASN A 751 24.77 15.17 3.78
C ASN A 751 25.89 16.23 3.78
N HIS A 752 27.16 15.83 3.79
CA HIS A 752 28.27 16.78 3.68
C HIS A 752 28.29 17.49 2.32
N PHE A 753 27.82 16.81 1.27
CA PHE A 753 27.80 17.32 -0.10
C PHE A 753 26.44 17.89 -0.53
N ASP A 754 25.33 17.51 0.12
CA ASP A 754 24.00 18.12 -0.05
C ASP A 754 23.91 19.46 0.71
N ARG A 755 24.48 20.51 0.12
CA ARG A 755 24.48 21.87 0.72
C ARG A 755 23.11 22.52 0.77
N ASP A 756 22.18 22.02 -0.04
CA ASP A 756 20.83 22.55 -0.19
C ASP A 756 19.83 21.88 0.78
N GLU A 757 20.26 20.86 1.54
CA GLU A 757 19.43 20.00 2.42
C GLU A 757 18.19 19.45 1.69
N SER A 758 18.33 19.22 0.39
CA SER A 758 17.21 18.89 -0.49
C SER A 758 16.90 17.39 -0.50
N GLY A 759 17.76 16.56 0.11
CA GLY A 759 17.68 15.09 0.07
C GLY A 759 18.14 14.50 -1.27
N ILE A 760 18.80 15.31 -2.09
CA ILE A 760 19.06 15.05 -3.51
C ILE A 760 20.44 15.63 -3.87
N LEU A 761 21.33 14.83 -4.46
CA LEU A 761 22.61 15.33 -4.97
C LEU A 761 22.50 15.74 -6.44
N ARG A 762 22.90 16.98 -6.73
CA ARG A 762 23.07 17.44 -8.11
C ARG A 762 24.31 16.79 -8.75
N PRO A 763 24.42 16.75 -10.08
CA PRO A 763 25.55 16.10 -10.77
C PRO A 763 26.92 16.65 -10.34
N GLU A 764 27.01 17.95 -10.07
CA GLU A 764 28.25 18.59 -9.61
C GLU A 764 28.62 18.20 -8.18
N GLU A 765 27.63 18.04 -7.30
CA GLU A 765 27.80 17.63 -5.90
C GLU A 765 28.13 16.13 -5.79
N PHE A 766 27.46 15.31 -6.61
CA PHE A 766 27.77 13.89 -6.74
C PHE A 766 29.17 13.66 -7.32
N LYS A 767 29.59 14.46 -8.32
CA LYS A 767 30.96 14.44 -8.84
C LYS A 767 31.97 14.80 -7.74
N ALA A 768 31.70 15.83 -6.95
CA ALA A 768 32.55 16.22 -5.82
C ALA A 768 32.63 15.12 -4.74
N CYS A 769 31.52 14.44 -4.45
CA CYS A 769 31.47 13.30 -3.54
C CYS A 769 32.33 12.13 -4.04
N LEU A 770 32.20 11.73 -5.31
CA LEU A 770 32.98 10.65 -5.91
C LEU A 770 34.49 10.96 -5.98
N ILE A 771 34.86 12.22 -6.21
CA ILE A 771 36.26 12.67 -6.14
C ILE A 771 36.80 12.57 -4.70
N SER A 772 36.00 12.93 -3.70
CA SER A 772 36.38 12.87 -2.28
C SER A 772 36.52 11.44 -1.75
N LEU A 773 35.69 10.52 -2.26
CA LEU A 773 35.74 9.09 -1.95
C LEU A 773 36.84 8.37 -2.77
N GLY A 774 37.44 9.04 -3.76
CA GLY A 774 38.57 8.53 -4.54
C GLY A 774 38.20 7.65 -5.74
N HIS A 775 36.91 7.57 -6.11
CA HIS A 775 36.43 6.73 -7.22
C HIS A 775 36.60 7.40 -8.59
N VAL A 776 36.74 8.74 -8.64
CA VAL A 776 36.87 9.50 -9.89
C VAL A 776 38.05 10.48 -9.80
N GLY A 777 38.98 10.42 -10.75
CA GLY A 777 40.07 11.38 -10.88
C GLY A 777 39.63 12.72 -11.52
N ASN A 778 40.39 13.80 -11.30
CA ASN A 778 40.09 15.13 -11.87
C ASN A 778 40.45 15.29 -13.37
N ASP A 779 40.81 14.19 -14.04
CA ASP A 779 41.30 14.17 -15.42
C ASP A 779 40.17 13.85 -16.44
N GLN A 780 40.42 14.04 -17.74
CA GLN A 780 39.46 13.71 -18.82
C GLN A 780 38.96 12.25 -18.79
N GLN A 781 39.74 11.33 -18.20
CA GLN A 781 39.31 9.94 -17.96
C GLN A 781 38.29 9.82 -16.82
N GLY A 782 38.42 10.63 -15.77
CA GLY A 782 37.43 10.67 -14.68
C GLY A 782 36.11 11.29 -15.13
N GLU A 783 36.12 12.14 -16.13
CA GLU A 783 34.89 12.69 -16.72
C GLU A 783 34.11 11.64 -17.55
N ALA A 784 34.83 10.75 -18.24
CA ALA A 784 34.24 9.61 -18.94
C ALA A 784 33.75 8.52 -17.96
N GLU A 785 34.46 8.34 -16.85
CA GLU A 785 34.08 7.42 -15.77
C GLU A 785 32.86 7.94 -15.01
N PHE A 786 32.81 9.24 -14.71
CA PHE A 786 31.65 9.90 -14.14
C PHE A 786 30.42 9.83 -15.05
N ALA A 787 30.57 10.05 -16.36
CA ALA A 787 29.47 9.91 -17.32
C ALA A 787 28.92 8.47 -17.36
N ARG A 788 29.81 7.48 -17.24
CA ARG A 788 29.43 6.06 -17.16
C ARG A 788 28.69 5.76 -15.86
N ILE A 789 29.22 6.21 -14.72
CA ILE A 789 28.60 6.04 -13.39
C ILE A 789 27.23 6.72 -13.36
N MET A 790 27.12 7.95 -13.89
CA MET A 790 25.84 8.67 -13.98
C MET A 790 24.80 7.92 -14.80
N SER A 791 25.20 7.26 -15.90
CA SER A 791 24.26 6.44 -16.70
C SER A 791 23.73 5.20 -15.98
N ILE A 792 24.48 4.70 -14.97
CA ILE A 792 24.08 3.55 -14.15
C ILE A 792 23.17 4.02 -13.00
N VAL A 793 23.48 5.16 -12.40
CA VAL A 793 22.79 5.71 -11.22
C VAL A 793 21.50 6.46 -11.58
N ASP A 794 21.41 7.01 -12.79
CA ASP A 794 20.23 7.69 -13.33
C ASP A 794 19.92 7.24 -14.78
N PRO A 795 19.30 6.06 -14.96
CA PRO A 795 18.89 5.55 -16.26
C PRO A 795 17.86 6.45 -16.96
N THR A 796 17.13 7.25 -16.19
CA THR A 796 16.08 8.16 -16.67
C THR A 796 16.61 9.50 -17.20
N SER A 797 17.93 9.75 -17.09
CA SER A 797 18.58 11.00 -17.54
C SER A 797 17.94 12.26 -16.94
N THR A 798 17.43 12.16 -15.71
CA THR A 798 16.80 13.27 -14.99
C THR A 798 17.83 14.28 -14.46
N GLY A 799 19.10 13.89 -14.40
CA GLY A 799 20.22 14.68 -13.90
C GLY A 799 20.23 14.78 -12.39
N ILE A 800 19.61 13.82 -11.69
CA ILE A 800 19.34 13.90 -10.25
C ILE A 800 19.71 12.57 -9.58
N VAL A 801 20.55 12.62 -8.54
CA VAL A 801 20.97 11.43 -7.78
C VAL A 801 20.30 11.43 -6.40
N SER A 802 19.34 10.53 -6.22
CA SER A 802 18.70 10.31 -4.92
C SER A 802 19.64 9.60 -3.94
N PHE A 803 19.40 9.74 -2.63
CA PHE A 803 20.16 9.01 -1.60
C PHE A 803 20.11 7.48 -1.81
N GLN A 804 18.98 6.96 -2.29
CA GLN A 804 18.83 5.55 -2.60
C GLN A 804 19.72 5.12 -3.78
N SER A 805 19.74 5.91 -4.86
CA SER A 805 20.60 5.65 -6.02
C SER A 805 22.09 5.72 -5.66
N PHE A 806 22.45 6.64 -4.75
CA PHE A 806 23.81 6.78 -4.21
C PHE A 806 24.25 5.54 -3.41
N ILE A 807 23.41 5.07 -2.50
CA ILE A 807 23.69 3.84 -1.73
C ILE A 807 23.76 2.64 -2.66
N ASP A 808 22.84 2.53 -3.61
CA ASP A 808 22.81 1.43 -4.57
C ASP A 808 24.13 1.33 -5.33
N PHE A 809 24.72 2.45 -5.75
CA PHE A 809 26.06 2.49 -6.36
C PHE A 809 27.19 2.08 -5.39
N MET A 810 27.29 2.72 -4.22
CA MET A 810 28.37 2.47 -3.25
C MET A 810 28.39 1.02 -2.75
N THR A 811 27.21 0.40 -2.69
CA THR A 811 27.03 -0.99 -2.26
C THR A 811 27.23 -1.99 -3.39
N GLN A 812 26.95 -1.62 -4.64
CA GLN A 812 27.20 -2.47 -5.80
C GLN A 812 28.71 -2.66 -6.07
N GLU A 813 29.55 -1.69 -5.72
CA GLU A 813 31.01 -1.86 -5.77
C GLU A 813 31.60 -2.65 -4.60
N THR A 814 30.88 -2.78 -3.48
CA THR A 814 31.38 -3.40 -2.24
C THR A 814 30.75 -4.75 -1.91
N ALA A 815 29.60 -5.08 -2.50
CA ALA A 815 28.91 -6.35 -2.26
C ALA A 815 29.40 -7.47 -3.20
N ASP A 816 29.79 -8.60 -2.62
CA ASP A 816 29.86 -9.89 -3.31
C ASP A 816 28.43 -10.35 -3.63
N THR A 817 27.79 -9.79 -4.66
CA THR A 817 26.44 -10.19 -5.08
C THR A 817 26.49 -11.58 -5.72
N ASP A 818 25.55 -12.46 -5.36
CA ASP A 818 25.39 -13.78 -5.96
C ASP A 818 25.10 -13.63 -7.48
N THR A 819 26.10 -13.83 -8.33
CA THR A 819 25.96 -13.70 -9.80
C THR A 819 25.30 -14.92 -10.43
N SER A 820 24.74 -14.75 -11.63
CA SER A 820 24.23 -15.85 -12.47
C SER A 820 25.27 -16.97 -12.59
N GLU A 821 26.54 -16.63 -12.84
CA GLU A 821 27.66 -17.58 -12.96
C GLU A 821 27.92 -18.36 -11.67
N GLN A 822 27.77 -17.72 -10.52
CA GLN A 822 27.95 -18.35 -9.22
C GLN A 822 26.81 -19.31 -8.86
N VAL A 823 25.58 -18.99 -9.28
CA VAL A 823 24.42 -19.89 -9.16
C VAL A 823 24.56 -21.07 -10.14
N VAL A 824 24.97 -20.82 -11.39
CA VAL A 824 25.30 -21.85 -12.38
C VAL A 824 26.42 -22.76 -11.88
N GLY A 825 27.46 -22.19 -11.26
CA GLY A 825 28.55 -22.94 -10.63
C GLY A 825 28.05 -23.84 -9.49
N SER A 826 27.08 -23.37 -8.71
CA SER A 826 26.46 -24.14 -7.62
C SER A 826 25.63 -25.31 -8.18
N PHE A 827 24.85 -25.10 -9.23
CA PHE A 827 24.12 -26.17 -9.92
C PHE A 827 25.04 -27.17 -10.62
N ARG A 828 26.19 -26.71 -11.17
CA ARG A 828 27.21 -27.58 -11.76
C ARG A 828 27.80 -28.54 -10.74
N ILE A 829 28.02 -28.09 -9.50
CA ILE A 829 28.49 -28.93 -8.40
C ILE A 829 27.45 -30.01 -8.06
N LEU A 830 26.17 -29.64 -7.99
CA LEU A 830 25.06 -30.58 -7.74
C LEU A 830 24.90 -31.62 -8.87
N ALA A 831 25.14 -31.21 -10.12
CA ALA A 831 25.09 -32.09 -11.29
C ALA A 831 26.34 -32.99 -11.45
N GLY A 832 27.37 -32.82 -10.61
CA GLY A 832 28.64 -33.54 -10.72
C GLY A 832 29.41 -33.20 -12.00
N ASP A 833 29.52 -31.90 -12.30
CA ASP A 833 30.17 -31.33 -13.50
C ASP A 833 29.50 -31.65 -14.85
N LYS A 834 28.27 -32.18 -14.83
CA LYS A 834 27.45 -32.36 -16.03
C LYS A 834 26.75 -31.05 -16.42
N PRO A 835 26.54 -30.79 -17.72
CA PRO A 835 25.81 -29.61 -18.20
C PRO A 835 24.28 -29.71 -18.02
N TYR A 836 23.79 -30.80 -17.45
CA TYR A 836 22.37 -31.05 -17.19
C TYR A 836 22.19 -31.65 -15.78
N ILE A 837 21.02 -31.44 -15.18
CA ILE A 837 20.66 -32.01 -13.88
C ILE A 837 19.40 -32.87 -13.99
N LEU A 838 19.32 -33.97 -13.25
CA LEU A 838 18.13 -34.82 -13.22
C LEU A 838 17.17 -34.42 -12.10
N ALA A 839 15.86 -34.62 -12.32
CA ALA A 839 14.85 -34.35 -11.30
C ALA A 839 15.04 -35.17 -10.00
N GLU A 840 15.60 -36.38 -10.10
CA GLU A 840 15.92 -37.21 -8.93
C GLU A 840 17.14 -36.69 -8.15
N GLU A 841 18.12 -36.10 -8.85
CA GLU A 841 19.30 -35.48 -8.24
C GLU A 841 18.88 -34.21 -7.46
N LEU A 842 17.98 -33.39 -8.03
CA LEU A 842 17.39 -32.24 -7.33
C LEU A 842 16.61 -32.64 -6.08
N ARG A 843 15.75 -33.68 -6.17
CA ARG A 843 14.96 -34.17 -5.02
C ARG A 843 15.80 -34.80 -3.91
N ARG A 844 17.02 -35.26 -4.21
CA ARG A 844 17.93 -35.85 -3.24
C ARG A 844 18.70 -34.79 -2.47
N GLU A 845 19.09 -33.71 -3.13
CA GLU A 845 20.01 -32.70 -2.60
C GLU A 845 19.29 -31.43 -2.11
N LEU A 846 18.08 -31.15 -2.60
CA LEU A 846 17.25 -30.00 -2.18
C LEU A 846 16.02 -30.46 -1.38
N PRO A 847 15.46 -29.59 -0.52
CA PRO A 847 14.16 -29.80 0.10
C PRO A 847 13.05 -30.04 -0.95
N SER A 848 12.06 -30.86 -0.61
CA SER A 848 11.00 -31.31 -1.55
C SER A 848 10.34 -30.15 -2.31
N ASP A 849 9.96 -29.09 -1.60
CA ASP A 849 9.25 -27.94 -2.17
C ASP A 849 10.11 -27.16 -3.18
N GLN A 850 11.41 -27.02 -2.89
CA GLN A 850 12.37 -26.33 -3.76
C GLN A 850 12.74 -27.17 -4.98
N ALA A 851 12.84 -28.49 -4.80
CA ALA A 851 13.08 -29.43 -5.89
C ALA A 851 11.89 -29.44 -6.88
N GLU A 852 10.65 -29.44 -6.38
CA GLU A 852 9.45 -29.38 -7.23
C GLU A 852 9.33 -28.04 -7.96
N TYR A 853 9.64 -26.94 -7.29
CA TYR A 853 9.70 -25.61 -7.91
C TYR A 853 10.69 -25.54 -9.07
N CYS A 854 11.92 -26.04 -8.88
CA CYS A 854 12.92 -26.11 -9.95
C CYS A 854 12.45 -27.00 -11.11
N VAL A 855 11.86 -28.16 -10.82
CA VAL A 855 11.38 -29.09 -11.87
C VAL A 855 10.24 -28.49 -12.69
N ALA A 856 9.37 -27.68 -12.08
CA ALA A 856 8.26 -27.03 -12.79
C ALA A 856 8.72 -25.87 -13.70
N ARG A 857 9.78 -25.16 -13.31
CA ARG A 857 10.24 -23.93 -13.99
C ARG A 857 11.46 -24.13 -14.90
N MET A 858 12.24 -25.20 -14.73
CA MET A 858 13.43 -25.48 -15.56
C MET A 858 13.05 -26.04 -16.94
N PRO A 859 13.60 -25.50 -18.04
CA PRO A 859 13.40 -26.07 -19.37
C PRO A 859 14.15 -27.41 -19.55
N CYS A 860 13.67 -28.26 -20.45
CA CYS A 860 14.32 -29.53 -20.79
C CYS A 860 15.62 -29.30 -21.57
N TYR A 861 16.69 -29.99 -21.21
CA TYR A 861 17.99 -29.88 -21.88
C TYR A 861 17.99 -30.57 -23.25
N THR A 862 18.32 -29.83 -24.31
CA THR A 862 18.30 -30.32 -25.72
C THR A 862 19.70 -30.48 -26.34
N GLY A 863 20.77 -30.41 -25.55
CA GLY A 863 22.16 -30.52 -26.02
C GLY A 863 22.66 -31.96 -26.28
N PRO A 864 23.90 -32.12 -26.81
CA PRO A 864 24.48 -33.42 -27.13
C PRO A 864 24.71 -34.28 -25.88
N GLY A 865 24.06 -35.45 -25.82
CA GLY A 865 24.09 -36.36 -24.66
C GLY A 865 22.84 -36.33 -23.78
N SER A 866 21.71 -35.83 -24.30
CA SER A 866 20.45 -35.73 -23.55
C SER A 866 19.93 -37.09 -23.06
N VAL A 867 19.49 -37.11 -21.80
CA VAL A 867 18.91 -38.25 -21.11
C VAL A 867 17.44 -37.91 -20.83
N PRO A 868 16.48 -38.87 -20.88
CA PRO A 868 15.09 -38.57 -20.53
C PRO A 868 14.97 -37.95 -19.13
N GLY A 869 14.41 -36.75 -19.04
CA GLY A 869 14.27 -36.01 -17.77
C GLY A 869 15.44 -35.09 -17.39
N ALA A 870 16.33 -34.79 -18.33
CA ALA A 870 17.41 -33.81 -18.15
C ALA A 870 16.88 -32.36 -18.16
N LEU A 871 17.19 -31.59 -17.13
CA LEU A 871 16.82 -30.18 -16.95
C LEU A 871 18.03 -29.26 -17.20
N ASP A 872 17.77 -28.10 -17.80
CA ASP A 872 18.75 -27.06 -18.08
C ASP A 872 18.73 -26.00 -16.97
N TYR A 873 19.73 -26.08 -16.10
CA TYR A 873 19.91 -25.13 -15.00
C TYR A 873 20.62 -23.84 -15.42
N ILE A 874 21.26 -23.79 -16.60
CA ILE A 874 21.95 -22.60 -17.12
C ILE A 874 20.90 -21.60 -17.58
N SER A 875 19.98 -22.06 -18.42
CA SER A 875 18.87 -21.23 -18.92
C SER A 875 17.98 -20.73 -17.78
N PHE A 876 17.77 -21.55 -16.75
CA PHE A 876 17.01 -21.16 -15.55
C PHE A 876 17.73 -20.08 -14.72
N ALA A 877 19.04 -20.21 -14.47
CA ALA A 877 19.81 -19.22 -13.73
C ALA A 877 19.91 -17.90 -14.51
N THR A 878 20.11 -17.95 -15.82
CA THR A 878 20.17 -16.75 -16.68
C THR A 878 18.82 -16.03 -16.75
N ALA A 879 17.70 -16.76 -16.81
CA ALA A 879 16.36 -16.18 -16.75
C ALA A 879 16.05 -15.50 -15.41
N LEU A 880 16.59 -16.03 -14.30
CA LEU A 880 16.36 -15.51 -12.96
C LEU A 880 17.00 -14.12 -12.71
N TYR A 881 18.12 -13.85 -13.38
CA TYR A 881 18.90 -12.62 -13.25
C TYR A 881 18.76 -11.68 -14.45
N GLY A 882 18.00 -12.07 -15.48
CA GLY A 882 17.75 -11.19 -16.62
C GLY A 882 18.89 -11.05 -17.61
N GLU A 883 19.97 -11.83 -17.50
CA GLU A 883 21.06 -11.89 -18.48
C GLU A 883 20.68 -12.70 -19.73
N SER A 884 19.40 -12.67 -20.11
CA SER A 884 18.99 -13.22 -21.39
C SER A 884 19.44 -12.22 -22.45
N ASP A 885 20.48 -12.57 -23.21
CA ASP A 885 20.90 -11.84 -24.41
C ASP A 885 19.66 -11.48 -25.24
N LEU A 886 19.27 -10.21 -25.14
CA LEU A 886 18.36 -9.50 -26.03
C LEU A 886 19.05 -8.22 -26.48
#